data_AF-A0A9R1JMI6-F1
#
_entry.id   AF-A0A9R1JMI6-F1
#
_cell.length_a   1.000
_cell.length_b   1.000
_cell.length_c   1.000
_cell.angle_alpha   90.00
_cell.angle_beta   90.00
_cell.angle_gamma   90.00
#
_symmetry.space_group_name_H-M   'P 1'
#
loop_
_entity.id
_entity.type
_entity.pdbx_description
1 polymer ?
#
loop_
_entity_poly.entity_id
_entity_poly.type
_entity_poly.pdbx_seq_one_letter_code
_entity_poly.pdbx_strand_id
1 'polypeptide(L)'
;MASTSRIFEYFVVCGLGPEIRALDGLKGFHGAEEMYMPAFIDQFPHSGHALYPPPPPQLPTCVLPAGVRIYSSGLDANDVSTYPRSYPIVLTEGDGSKIYVSCIAFRDPICEDIIEAYQIPVNSFADKCICFVSHSPCFQVLRDALEEIFVLCFSPAGCSKPLWDIISHVVSNVPLPTPGKDRVLFAIDNCLLSAETPPKEWLPHADISFQPLVQCLDVDKLIQLFTAVLLERRILLRSNKYTLLTLVSEAICHLIYPIRWQHVYIPIIFSSGVDYIDAPTPYMMGLHSGVDTSTVTMDGVVVVDLEYNRITTTEDIPPIPESEHSFLRGEILKLLQPNVVAIDYMKINLGSMGDYSLRTAAKSWGQDHDFQLRLIFLRFFAQIMSGYRNFIDNALPTGFNAQAFLKKRSRATNQPVESMSMIMQFIETQGFLDYLERCNNAEEFTNNLLDKLQDATGRGQSPLAIFPSHVADPEIITIADSEIEGSEPGNRHCYKSFPANARTEEQEEKRKSILALVGGASKQVPSSPAVRISGGPKAESLSPRERAAERERMVLDIKVKLQGLWLRLLRLGATEDPLSSFEYGTILALIESDAEGIGGSGFVECIREHIHSGWQCRLTDEQFIAVKELLKTAITLASSRDDVSTIRDALEVSAEMYRKDPNNVQDYVQRHLLSLSVWEELHFWDGYFEYLMENCSNKSTNYVTLVTAQLIVMATHMVLSRLDWDYLISILGI
;
A
#
# COMPACT_ATOMS: atom_id res chain seq x y z
N MET A 1 4.48 -24.23 -14.09
CA MET A 1 5.26 -23.17 -14.76
C MET A 1 5.44 -22.08 -13.73
N ALA A 2 6.69 -21.80 -13.32
CA ALA A 2 6.96 -20.79 -12.30
C ALA A 2 6.43 -19.43 -12.79
N SER A 3 5.68 -18.71 -11.95
CA SER A 3 5.29 -17.33 -12.24
C SER A 3 6.56 -16.50 -12.33
N THR A 4 7.01 -16.18 -13.53
CA THR A 4 8.13 -15.26 -13.74
C THR A 4 7.66 -13.87 -13.30
N SER A 5 8.31 -13.30 -12.28
CA SER A 5 8.10 -11.90 -11.88
C SER A 5 8.35 -10.99 -13.08
N ARG A 6 7.51 -9.96 -13.25
CA ARG A 6 7.53 -9.07 -14.42
C ARG A 6 7.76 -7.63 -13.99
N ILE A 7 8.28 -6.82 -14.91
CA ILE A 7 8.41 -5.37 -14.68
C ILE A 7 7.01 -4.74 -14.71
N PHE A 8 6.23 -5.05 -15.74
CA PHE A 8 4.91 -4.48 -15.95
C PHE A 8 3.86 -5.51 -15.54
N GLU A 9 3.00 -5.16 -14.59
CA GLU A 9 1.94 -6.07 -14.12
C GLU A 9 0.58 -5.68 -14.67
N TYR A 10 0.28 -4.37 -14.69
CA TYR A 10 -0.95 -3.83 -15.26
C TYR A 10 -0.66 -2.62 -16.13
N PHE A 11 -1.45 -2.49 -17.18
CA PHE A 11 -1.69 -1.23 -17.86
C PHE A 11 -3.14 -0.82 -17.60
N VAL A 12 -3.36 0.37 -17.07
CA VAL A 12 -4.71 0.86 -16.70
C VAL A 12 -5.00 2.21 -17.34
N VAL A 13 -6.26 2.41 -17.69
CA VAL A 13 -6.79 3.67 -18.19
C VAL A 13 -7.84 4.16 -17.21
N CYS A 14 -7.65 5.36 -16.68
CA CYS A 14 -8.52 5.99 -15.71
C CYS A 14 -9.07 7.32 -16.24
N GLY A 15 -10.26 7.72 -15.81
CA GLY A 15 -10.87 8.99 -16.20
C GLY A 15 -12.39 8.98 -16.00
N LEU A 16 -13.13 9.66 -16.87
CA LEU A 16 -14.59 9.74 -16.78
C LEU A 16 -15.26 8.40 -17.19
N GLY A 17 -15.82 7.69 -16.22
CA GLY A 17 -16.56 6.45 -16.43
C GLY A 17 -18.01 6.65 -16.92
N PRO A 18 -18.72 5.56 -17.25
CA PRO A 18 -20.13 5.63 -17.67
C PRO A 18 -21.09 6.00 -16.52
N GLU A 19 -20.67 5.83 -15.26
CA GLU A 19 -21.41 6.28 -14.08
C GLU A 19 -20.78 7.57 -13.55
N ILE A 20 -21.27 8.72 -14.02
CA ILE A 20 -20.74 10.03 -13.61
C ILE A 20 -21.23 10.37 -12.21
N ARG A 21 -20.30 10.74 -11.34
CA ARG A 21 -20.56 11.26 -9.99
C ARG A 21 -19.64 12.44 -9.73
N ALA A 22 -20.17 13.53 -9.20
CA ALA A 22 -19.37 14.62 -8.67
C ALA A 22 -18.58 14.16 -7.42
N LEU A 23 -17.54 14.88 -7.04
CA LEU A 23 -16.70 14.52 -5.88
C LEU A 23 -17.46 14.51 -4.55
N ASP A 24 -18.57 15.24 -4.44
CA ASP A 24 -19.49 15.23 -3.29
C ASP A 24 -20.46 14.01 -3.29
N GLY A 25 -20.36 13.14 -4.30
CA GLY A 25 -21.17 11.94 -4.44
C GLY A 25 -22.47 12.14 -5.23
N LEU A 26 -22.80 13.36 -5.66
CA LEU A 26 -23.98 13.61 -6.47
C LEU A 26 -23.87 12.92 -7.83
N LYS A 27 -24.86 12.07 -8.15
CA LYS A 27 -24.91 11.36 -9.43
C LYS A 27 -25.30 12.32 -10.56
N GLY A 28 -24.71 12.12 -11.73
CA GLY A 28 -25.03 12.91 -12.93
C GLY A 28 -23.98 13.97 -13.27
N PHE A 29 -24.20 14.62 -14.42
CA PHE A 29 -23.42 15.76 -14.87
C PHE A 29 -24.05 17.05 -14.32
N HIS A 30 -23.24 17.86 -13.64
CA HIS A 30 -23.65 19.08 -12.95
C HIS A 30 -22.99 20.36 -13.51
N GLY A 31 -22.22 20.24 -14.60
CA GLY A 31 -21.51 21.34 -15.24
C GLY A 31 -20.03 21.05 -15.48
N ALA A 32 -19.39 21.83 -16.35
CA ALA A 32 -17.98 21.65 -16.69
C ALA A 32 -17.02 22.16 -15.60
N GLU A 33 -17.47 23.09 -14.75
CA GLU A 33 -16.68 23.64 -13.63
C GLU A 33 -16.61 22.69 -12.43
N GLU A 34 -17.49 21.70 -12.38
CA GLU A 34 -17.52 20.68 -11.34
C GLU A 34 -16.43 19.62 -11.55
N MET A 35 -15.98 19.04 -10.44
CA MET A 35 -15.01 17.94 -10.43
C MET A 35 -15.74 16.62 -10.24
N TYR A 36 -15.35 15.61 -11.02
CA TYR A 36 -15.98 14.29 -11.03
C TYR A 36 -15.05 13.21 -10.49
N MET A 37 -15.64 12.14 -9.96
CA MET A 37 -14.90 10.97 -9.49
C MET A 37 -14.26 10.23 -10.68
N PRO A 38 -12.96 9.94 -10.64
CA PRO A 38 -12.30 9.11 -11.64
C PRO A 38 -12.71 7.64 -11.47
N ALA A 39 -12.78 6.92 -12.60
CA ALA A 39 -13.09 5.50 -12.65
C ALA A 39 -12.10 4.76 -13.55
N PHE A 40 -12.02 3.44 -13.40
CA PHE A 40 -11.39 2.57 -14.40
C PHE A 40 -12.20 2.60 -15.70
N ILE A 41 -11.55 2.96 -16.80
CA ILE A 41 -12.13 2.99 -18.15
C ILE A 41 -11.81 1.68 -18.87
N ASP A 42 -10.54 1.31 -18.91
CA ASP A 42 -10.03 0.09 -19.56
C ASP A 42 -8.77 -0.40 -18.83
N GLN A 43 -8.42 -1.66 -18.99
CA GLN A 43 -7.20 -2.25 -18.40
C GLN A 43 -6.69 -3.46 -19.19
N PHE A 44 -5.42 -3.79 -18.95
CA PHE A 44 -4.81 -5.07 -19.27
C PHE A 44 -3.91 -5.53 -18.12
N PRO A 45 -3.97 -6.79 -17.68
CA PRO A 45 -4.88 -7.87 -18.11
C PRO A 45 -6.36 -7.56 -17.81
N HIS A 46 -7.29 -8.20 -18.52
CA HIS A 46 -8.73 -8.04 -18.29
C HIS A 46 -9.14 -8.45 -16.86
N SER A 47 -10.18 -7.81 -16.32
CA SER A 47 -10.71 -8.11 -15.00
C SER A 47 -11.12 -9.58 -14.86
N GLY A 48 -10.71 -10.25 -13.78
CA GLY A 48 -11.04 -11.66 -13.53
C GLY A 48 -10.06 -12.68 -14.12
N HIS A 49 -8.90 -12.23 -14.61
CA HIS A 49 -7.85 -13.15 -15.03
C HIS A 49 -7.28 -13.92 -13.82
N ALA A 50 -7.41 -15.26 -13.82
CA ALA A 50 -7.12 -16.12 -12.66
C ALA A 50 -5.68 -16.01 -12.11
N LEU A 51 -4.74 -15.51 -12.91
CA LEU A 51 -3.32 -15.37 -12.55
C LEU A 51 -2.90 -13.97 -12.07
N TYR A 52 -3.78 -12.95 -12.14
CA TYR A 52 -3.45 -11.58 -11.74
C TYR A 52 -4.48 -11.06 -10.73
N PRO A 53 -4.07 -10.63 -9.52
CA PRO A 53 -4.98 -9.90 -8.64
C PRO A 53 -5.51 -8.64 -9.33
N PRO A 54 -6.72 -8.16 -9.01
CA PRO A 54 -7.20 -6.91 -9.59
C PRO A 54 -6.33 -5.73 -9.12
N PRO A 55 -6.15 -4.68 -9.95
CA PRO A 55 -5.48 -3.47 -9.50
C PRO A 55 -6.25 -2.83 -8.32
N PRO A 56 -5.57 -2.07 -7.44
CA PRO A 56 -6.22 -1.47 -6.27
C PRO A 56 -7.45 -0.63 -6.65
N PRO A 57 -8.60 -0.78 -5.96
CA PRO A 57 -9.83 -0.10 -6.35
C PRO A 57 -9.75 1.43 -6.22
N GLN A 58 -8.88 1.94 -5.36
CA GLN A 58 -8.63 3.38 -5.19
C GLN A 58 -7.69 3.97 -6.25
N LEU A 59 -7.05 3.14 -7.08
CA LEU A 59 -6.04 3.60 -8.05
C LEU A 59 -6.53 4.75 -8.95
N PRO A 60 -7.76 4.78 -9.50
CA PRO A 60 -8.24 5.91 -10.31
C PRO A 60 -8.19 7.25 -9.56
N THR A 61 -8.57 7.25 -8.29
CA THR A 61 -8.53 8.43 -7.42
C THR A 61 -7.10 8.86 -7.12
N CYS A 62 -6.18 7.91 -6.96
CA CYS A 62 -4.78 8.21 -6.70
C CYS A 62 -4.03 8.73 -7.94
N VAL A 63 -4.32 8.22 -9.14
CA VAL A 63 -3.67 8.67 -10.38
C VAL A 63 -4.25 9.98 -10.90
N LEU A 64 -5.50 10.29 -10.57
CA LEU A 64 -6.14 11.59 -10.83
C LEU A 64 -6.54 12.24 -9.50
N PRO A 65 -5.56 12.70 -8.68
CA PRO A 65 -5.78 13.13 -7.30
C PRO A 65 -6.66 14.38 -7.16
N ALA A 66 -6.81 15.19 -8.21
CA ALA A 66 -7.74 16.31 -8.21
C ALA A 66 -9.19 15.90 -8.53
N GLY A 67 -9.40 14.71 -9.07
CA GLY A 67 -10.62 14.32 -9.78
C GLY A 67 -10.52 14.57 -11.29
N VAL A 68 -11.63 14.37 -11.99
CA VAL A 68 -11.76 14.55 -13.44
C VAL A 68 -12.50 15.85 -13.72
N ARG A 69 -11.92 16.73 -14.54
CA ARG A 69 -12.62 17.90 -15.08
C ARG A 69 -13.03 17.68 -16.53
N ILE A 70 -14.10 18.36 -16.93
CA ILE A 70 -14.59 18.40 -18.32
C ILE A 70 -14.20 19.74 -18.96
N TYR A 71 -13.71 19.71 -20.19
CA TYR A 71 -13.20 20.86 -20.93
C TYR A 71 -13.90 21.00 -22.28
N SER A 72 -13.95 22.23 -22.79
CA SER A 72 -14.45 22.54 -24.14
C SER A 72 -13.42 22.31 -25.25
N SER A 73 -12.16 22.03 -24.91
CA SER A 73 -11.06 21.81 -25.85
C SER A 73 -10.03 20.82 -25.31
N GLY A 74 -9.35 20.13 -26.23
CA GLY A 74 -8.26 19.20 -25.94
C GLY A 74 -6.90 19.90 -25.83
N LEU A 75 -5.87 19.26 -26.38
CA LEU A 75 -4.52 19.80 -26.47
C LEU A 75 -4.46 21.05 -27.36
N ASP A 76 -3.91 22.15 -26.82
CA ASP A 76 -3.61 23.38 -27.54
C ASP A 76 -2.10 23.68 -27.42
N ALA A 77 -1.41 23.75 -28.55
CA ALA A 77 0.02 24.02 -28.61
C ALA A 77 0.42 25.41 -28.07
N ASN A 78 -0.53 26.33 -27.94
CA ASN A 78 -0.29 27.68 -27.39
C ASN A 78 -0.59 27.78 -25.89
N ASP A 79 -1.19 26.76 -25.28
CA ASP A 79 -1.53 26.74 -23.86
C ASP A 79 -0.91 25.52 -23.17
N VAL A 80 0.17 25.78 -22.43
CA VAL A 80 0.93 24.78 -21.68
C VAL A 80 0.07 24.05 -20.63
N SER A 81 -1.03 24.66 -20.15
CA SER A 81 -1.93 24.01 -19.20
C SER A 81 -2.70 22.83 -19.79
N THR A 82 -2.71 22.71 -21.12
CA THR A 82 -3.35 21.60 -21.85
C THR A 82 -2.40 20.44 -22.13
N TYR A 83 -1.10 20.60 -21.85
CA TYR A 83 -0.08 19.60 -22.19
C TYR A 83 -0.24 18.36 -21.31
N PRO A 84 0.05 17.15 -21.85
CA PRO A 84 0.12 15.94 -21.05
C PRO A 84 1.11 16.08 -19.90
N ARG A 85 0.74 15.54 -18.74
CA ARG A 85 1.54 15.59 -17.51
C ARG A 85 1.97 14.18 -17.14
N SER A 86 3.29 13.96 -17.12
CA SER A 86 3.92 12.71 -16.69
C SER A 86 4.32 12.83 -15.21
N TYR A 87 3.89 11.88 -14.37
CA TYR A 87 4.27 11.83 -12.96
C TYR A 87 4.22 10.42 -12.40
N PRO A 88 5.17 10.06 -11.52
CA PRO A 88 5.12 8.81 -10.77
C PRO A 88 4.26 8.96 -9.51
N ILE A 89 3.56 7.90 -9.13
CA ILE A 89 2.90 7.76 -7.83
C ILE A 89 3.35 6.46 -7.17
N VAL A 90 3.21 6.39 -5.84
CA VAL A 90 3.43 5.15 -5.08
C VAL A 90 2.23 4.94 -4.17
N LEU A 91 1.70 3.72 -4.17
CA LEU A 91 0.67 3.27 -3.23
C LEU A 91 1.30 2.33 -2.21
N THR A 92 0.73 2.28 -1.02
CA THR A 92 1.14 1.35 0.03
C THR A 92 -0.01 0.43 0.37
N GLU A 93 0.26 -0.87 0.34
CA GLU A 93 -0.69 -1.92 0.68
C GLU A 93 -0.75 -2.14 2.20
N GLY A 94 -1.77 -2.87 2.67
CA GLY A 94 -2.02 -3.08 4.09
C GLY A 94 -0.95 -3.89 4.83
N ASP A 95 -0.06 -4.56 4.12
CA ASP A 95 1.12 -5.27 4.64
C ASP A 95 2.42 -4.43 4.56
N GLY A 96 2.34 -3.18 4.09
CA GLY A 96 3.49 -2.29 3.91
C GLY A 96 4.20 -2.44 2.55
N SER A 97 3.76 -3.34 1.68
CA SER A 97 4.25 -3.44 0.30
C SER A 97 3.97 -2.15 -0.48
N LYS A 98 4.84 -1.83 -1.45
CA LYS A 98 4.72 -0.64 -2.29
C LYS A 98 4.34 -1.03 -3.72
N ILE A 99 3.39 -0.31 -4.29
CA ILE A 99 3.01 -0.36 -5.70
C ILE A 99 3.50 0.92 -6.37
N TYR A 100 4.33 0.78 -7.39
CA TYR A 100 4.90 1.86 -8.18
C TYR A 100 4.10 2.04 -9.45
N VAL A 101 3.72 3.28 -9.75
CA VAL A 101 2.88 3.57 -10.90
C VAL A 101 3.45 4.78 -11.63
N SER A 102 3.63 4.64 -12.95
CA SER A 102 3.94 5.77 -13.83
C SER A 102 2.65 6.21 -14.52
N CYS A 103 2.38 7.51 -14.54
CA CYS A 103 1.12 8.09 -15.01
C CYS A 103 1.38 9.12 -16.11
N ILE A 104 0.56 9.12 -17.16
CA ILE A 104 0.43 10.25 -18.09
C ILE A 104 -1.04 10.69 -18.10
N ALA A 105 -1.29 11.88 -17.55
CA ALA A 105 -2.60 12.52 -17.56
C ALA A 105 -2.72 13.57 -18.67
N PHE A 106 -3.81 13.55 -19.43
CA PHE A 106 -4.05 14.40 -20.59
C PHE A 106 -5.54 14.59 -20.84
N ARG A 107 -5.92 15.53 -21.71
CA ARG A 107 -7.31 15.75 -22.12
C ARG A 107 -7.62 14.89 -23.33
N ASP A 108 -8.66 14.05 -23.23
CA ASP A 108 -9.10 13.16 -24.32
C ASP A 108 -10.61 13.35 -24.58
N PRO A 109 -11.12 13.16 -25.81
CA PRO A 109 -12.55 13.29 -26.11
C PRO A 109 -13.41 12.36 -25.26
N ILE A 110 -14.54 12.88 -24.79
CA ILE A 110 -15.55 12.08 -24.06
C ILE A 110 -16.28 11.18 -25.06
N CYS A 111 -16.54 9.92 -24.69
CA CYS A 111 -17.28 8.98 -25.53
C CYS A 111 -18.68 9.52 -25.89
N GLU A 112 -19.09 9.35 -27.15
CA GLU A 112 -20.35 9.88 -27.68
C GLU A 112 -21.58 9.37 -26.91
N ASP A 113 -21.55 8.11 -26.47
CA ASP A 113 -22.62 7.48 -25.67
C ASP A 113 -22.79 8.14 -24.28
N ILE A 114 -21.69 8.56 -23.65
CA ILE A 114 -21.71 9.33 -22.40
C ILE A 114 -22.23 10.75 -22.66
N ILE A 115 -21.77 11.39 -23.74
CA ILE A 115 -22.24 12.73 -24.13
C ILE A 115 -23.76 12.73 -24.31
N GLU A 116 -24.30 11.75 -25.03
CA GLU A 116 -25.74 11.61 -25.26
C GLU A 116 -26.51 11.33 -23.97
N ALA A 117 -26.05 10.38 -23.15
CA ALA A 117 -26.75 9.96 -21.94
C ALA A 117 -26.86 11.07 -20.89
N TYR A 118 -25.82 11.90 -20.74
CA TYR A 118 -25.74 12.97 -19.74
C TYR A 118 -25.96 14.38 -20.31
N GLN A 119 -26.27 14.52 -21.60
CA GLN A 119 -26.45 15.80 -22.30
C GLN A 119 -25.25 16.76 -22.13
N ILE A 120 -24.04 16.20 -22.13
CA ILE A 120 -22.79 16.99 -22.08
C ILE A 120 -22.65 17.73 -23.42
N PRO A 121 -22.07 18.94 -23.48
CA PRO A 121 -21.81 19.61 -24.75
C PRO A 121 -21.00 18.74 -25.72
N VAL A 122 -21.37 18.75 -27.00
CA VAL A 122 -20.64 18.01 -28.05
C VAL A 122 -19.19 18.50 -28.16
N ASN A 123 -18.28 17.61 -28.57
CA ASN A 123 -16.83 17.87 -28.64
C ASN A 123 -16.20 18.29 -27.29
N SER A 124 -16.78 17.83 -26.18
CA SER A 124 -16.16 17.98 -24.86
C SER A 124 -15.03 16.96 -24.64
N PHE A 125 -14.05 17.36 -23.86
CA PHE A 125 -12.91 16.56 -23.44
C PHE A 125 -12.96 16.34 -21.93
N ALA A 126 -12.34 15.28 -21.43
CA ALA A 126 -12.17 15.06 -20.00
C ALA A 126 -10.73 14.69 -19.67
N ASP A 127 -10.33 14.91 -18.42
CA ASP A 127 -9.08 14.35 -17.90
C ASP A 127 -9.10 12.82 -18.00
N LYS A 128 -8.08 12.27 -18.68
CA LYS A 128 -7.81 10.84 -18.82
C LYS A 128 -6.38 10.59 -18.38
N CYS A 129 -6.14 9.45 -17.74
CA CYS A 129 -4.81 9.04 -17.30
C CYS A 129 -4.54 7.61 -17.75
N ILE A 130 -3.40 7.39 -18.41
CA ILE A 130 -2.88 6.06 -18.71
C ILE A 130 -1.75 5.75 -17.75
N CYS A 131 -1.66 4.50 -17.29
CA CYS A 131 -0.68 4.13 -16.27
C CYS A 131 -0.11 2.73 -16.50
N PHE A 132 1.20 2.58 -16.22
CA PHE A 132 1.80 1.28 -15.93
C PHE A 132 1.93 1.10 -14.42
N VAL A 133 1.67 -0.12 -13.95
CA VAL A 133 1.70 -0.52 -12.53
C VAL A 133 2.69 -1.66 -12.33
N SER A 134 3.49 -1.59 -11.26
CA SER A 134 4.51 -2.57 -10.89
C SER A 134 4.71 -2.63 -9.37
N HIS A 135 5.03 -3.79 -8.81
CA HIS A 135 5.57 -3.88 -7.44
C HIS A 135 7.10 -3.67 -7.40
N SER A 136 7.76 -3.52 -8.54
CA SER A 136 9.19 -3.22 -8.62
C SER A 136 9.43 -1.71 -8.80
N PRO A 137 10.41 -1.11 -8.11
CA PRO A 137 10.68 0.35 -8.13
C PRO A 137 11.37 0.80 -9.43
N CYS A 138 10.80 0.48 -10.59
CA CYS A 138 11.38 0.66 -11.92
C CYS A 138 10.86 1.95 -12.60
N PHE A 139 10.89 3.09 -11.91
CA PHE A 139 10.29 4.34 -12.36
C PHE A 139 10.73 4.80 -13.76
N GLN A 140 12.02 4.66 -14.09
CA GLN A 140 12.58 5.13 -15.35
C GLN A 140 11.98 4.34 -16.52
N VAL A 141 12.09 3.02 -16.50
CA VAL A 141 11.58 2.17 -17.58
C VAL A 141 10.05 2.21 -17.68
N LEU A 142 9.34 2.32 -16.53
CA LEU A 142 7.89 2.48 -16.54
C LEU A 142 7.48 3.79 -17.23
N ARG A 143 8.17 4.89 -16.95
CA ARG A 143 7.93 6.20 -17.57
C ARG A 143 8.29 6.19 -19.04
N ASP A 144 9.50 5.74 -19.39
CA ASP A 144 9.97 5.74 -20.78
C ASP A 144 9.04 4.88 -21.66
N ALA A 145 8.64 3.70 -21.18
CA ALA A 145 7.67 2.85 -21.89
C ALA A 145 6.29 3.51 -22.07
N LEU A 146 5.81 4.20 -21.04
CA LEU A 146 4.51 4.89 -21.08
C LEU A 146 4.53 6.09 -22.03
N GLU A 147 5.63 6.84 -22.04
CA GLU A 147 5.85 7.97 -22.94
C GLU A 147 5.91 7.49 -24.40
N GLU A 148 6.58 6.37 -24.68
CA GLU A 148 6.57 5.77 -26.02
C GLU A 148 5.17 5.33 -26.45
N ILE A 149 4.39 4.67 -25.59
CA ILE A 149 3.00 4.31 -25.88
C ILE A 149 2.14 5.55 -26.18
N PHE A 150 2.33 6.61 -25.39
CA PHE A 150 1.61 7.87 -25.58
C PHE A 150 1.98 8.51 -26.93
N VAL A 151 3.27 8.63 -27.24
CA VAL A 151 3.75 9.19 -28.52
C VAL A 151 3.27 8.35 -29.69
N LEU A 152 3.33 7.02 -29.60
CA LEU A 152 2.85 6.11 -30.64
C LEU A 152 1.35 6.26 -30.90
N CYS A 153 0.54 6.40 -29.85
CA CYS A 153 -0.91 6.58 -29.96
C CYS A 153 -1.28 7.82 -30.80
N PHE A 154 -0.60 8.95 -30.55
CA PHE A 154 -0.91 10.24 -31.17
C PHE A 154 0.01 10.60 -32.34
N SER A 155 0.86 9.66 -32.78
CA SER A 155 1.75 9.86 -33.92
C SER A 155 0.95 9.89 -35.23
N PRO A 156 1.15 10.91 -36.11
CA PRO A 156 0.55 10.92 -37.45
C PRO A 156 0.99 9.72 -38.31
N ALA A 157 2.13 9.14 -37.97
CA ALA A 157 2.70 7.99 -38.64
C ALA A 157 1.86 6.73 -38.34
N GLY A 158 1.28 6.61 -37.13
CA GLY A 158 0.57 5.43 -36.65
C GLY A 158 1.49 4.29 -36.23
N CYS A 159 0.97 3.30 -35.51
CA CYS A 159 1.72 2.15 -35.01
C CYS A 159 1.61 0.93 -35.96
N SER A 160 2.58 0.02 -35.89
CA SER A 160 2.66 -1.18 -36.74
C SER A 160 1.63 -2.26 -36.40
N LYS A 161 1.20 -2.32 -35.15
CA LYS A 161 0.17 -3.24 -34.61
C LYS A 161 -0.88 -2.41 -33.86
N PRO A 162 -2.10 -2.91 -33.62
CA PRO A 162 -3.04 -2.26 -32.71
C PRO A 162 -2.41 -1.94 -31.36
N LEU A 163 -2.69 -0.75 -30.82
CA LEU A 163 -2.01 -0.25 -29.61
C LEU A 163 -2.14 -1.22 -28.41
N TRP A 164 -3.30 -1.86 -28.25
CA TRP A 164 -3.54 -2.83 -27.18
C TRP A 164 -2.75 -4.14 -27.36
N ASP A 165 -2.38 -4.51 -28.59
CA ASP A 165 -1.50 -5.67 -28.83
C ASP A 165 -0.08 -5.36 -28.38
N ILE A 166 0.40 -4.13 -28.62
CA ILE A 166 1.70 -3.65 -28.13
C ILE A 166 1.70 -3.62 -26.60
N ILE A 167 0.67 -3.04 -25.98
CA ILE A 167 0.50 -2.97 -24.52
C ILE A 167 0.48 -4.38 -23.92
N SER A 168 -0.32 -5.29 -24.48
CA SER A 168 -0.44 -6.65 -23.97
C SER A 168 0.87 -7.43 -24.08
N HIS A 169 1.65 -7.22 -25.15
CA HIS A 169 2.97 -7.82 -25.31
C HIS A 169 3.95 -7.32 -24.24
N VAL A 170 4.01 -6.01 -23.99
CA VAL A 170 4.89 -5.41 -22.96
C VAL A 170 4.55 -5.95 -21.56
N VAL A 171 3.27 -5.95 -21.19
CA VAL A 171 2.80 -6.44 -19.88
C VAL A 171 2.98 -7.96 -19.74
N SER A 172 2.87 -8.70 -20.84
CA SER A 172 2.90 -10.17 -20.79
C SER A 172 4.32 -10.75 -20.82
N ASN A 173 5.24 -10.11 -21.55
CA ASN A 173 6.48 -10.75 -21.98
C ASN A 173 7.75 -10.12 -21.43
N VAL A 174 7.71 -8.93 -20.81
CA VAL A 174 8.92 -8.30 -20.27
C VAL A 174 9.20 -8.80 -18.83
N PRO A 175 10.24 -9.63 -18.62
CA PRO A 175 10.55 -10.18 -17.31
C PRO A 175 11.27 -9.15 -16.43
N LEU A 176 11.18 -9.35 -15.12
CA LEU A 176 11.98 -8.58 -14.16
C LEU A 176 13.47 -8.98 -14.29
N PRO A 177 14.41 -8.03 -14.47
CA PRO A 177 15.84 -8.35 -14.58
C PRO A 177 16.37 -8.92 -13.27
N THR A 178 17.15 -10.01 -13.33
CA THR A 178 17.83 -10.53 -12.13
C THR A 178 18.91 -9.53 -11.67
N PRO A 179 18.88 -9.08 -10.40
CA PRO A 179 19.82 -8.10 -9.87
C PRO A 179 21.29 -8.44 -10.14
N GLY A 180 22.00 -7.53 -10.80
CA GLY A 180 23.43 -7.64 -11.13
C GLY A 180 23.78 -8.70 -12.18
N LYS A 181 22.79 -9.33 -12.82
CA LYS A 181 23.01 -10.40 -13.81
C LYS A 181 22.43 -10.10 -15.16
N ASP A 182 21.21 -9.59 -15.23
CA ASP A 182 20.48 -9.50 -16.49
C ASP A 182 20.31 -8.05 -16.93
N ARG A 183 20.46 -7.79 -18.22
CA ARG A 183 19.99 -6.61 -18.92
C ARG A 183 18.87 -7.01 -19.86
N VAL A 184 17.64 -6.59 -19.58
CA VAL A 184 16.48 -6.90 -20.42
C VAL A 184 16.32 -5.81 -21.47
N LEU A 185 16.38 -6.18 -22.75
CA LEU A 185 16.11 -5.32 -23.90
C LEU A 185 14.76 -5.69 -24.51
N PHE A 186 13.90 -4.71 -24.72
CA PHE A 186 12.59 -4.92 -25.35
C PHE A 186 12.22 -3.71 -26.21
N ALA A 187 11.40 -3.95 -27.23
CA ALA A 187 10.98 -2.89 -28.15
C ALA A 187 9.52 -2.50 -27.93
N ILE A 188 9.24 -1.22 -28.07
CA ILE A 188 7.88 -0.68 -28.25
C ILE A 188 7.86 -0.06 -29.65
N ASP A 189 7.28 -0.79 -30.61
CA ASP A 189 7.36 -0.47 -32.03
C ASP A 189 8.84 -0.27 -32.48
N ASN A 190 9.25 0.95 -32.82
CA ASN A 190 10.61 1.26 -33.27
C ASN A 190 11.54 1.79 -32.16
N CYS A 191 11.08 1.87 -30.91
CA CYS A 191 11.88 2.33 -29.77
C CYS A 191 12.42 1.14 -28.96
N LEU A 192 13.75 1.04 -28.82
CA LEU A 192 14.41 0.02 -28.01
C LEU A 192 14.64 0.54 -26.59
N LEU A 193 14.06 -0.14 -25.61
CA LEU A 193 14.19 0.17 -24.19
C LEU A 193 15.03 -0.89 -23.47
N SER A 194 15.62 -0.51 -22.34
CA SER A 194 16.41 -1.42 -21.50
C SER A 194 16.07 -1.29 -20.04
N ALA A 195 15.97 -2.42 -19.34
CA ALA A 195 15.81 -2.50 -17.89
C ALA A 195 16.95 -3.30 -17.26
N GLU A 196 17.49 -2.76 -16.17
CA GLU A 196 18.57 -3.38 -15.39
C GLU A 196 18.30 -3.13 -13.91
N THR A 197 18.68 -4.10 -13.06
CA THR A 197 18.62 -3.95 -11.61
C THR A 197 20.05 -4.10 -11.06
N PRO A 198 20.58 -3.18 -10.26
CA PRO A 198 21.94 -3.27 -9.73
C PRO A 198 22.10 -4.46 -8.78
N PRO A 199 23.34 -4.93 -8.53
CA PRO A 199 23.57 -6.03 -7.60
C PRO A 199 23.15 -5.68 -6.16
N LYS A 200 22.74 -6.69 -5.39
CA LYS A 200 22.22 -6.52 -4.01
C LYS A 200 23.30 -6.08 -3.01
N GLU A 201 24.57 -6.23 -3.36
CA GLU A 201 25.73 -5.85 -2.55
C GLU A 201 26.03 -4.34 -2.60
N TRP A 202 25.34 -3.61 -3.46
CA TRP A 202 25.44 -2.15 -3.56
C TRP A 202 24.39 -1.47 -2.68
N LEU A 203 24.44 -0.13 -2.62
CA LEU A 203 23.35 0.64 -2.03
C LEU A 203 22.02 0.23 -2.67
N PRO A 204 20.88 0.23 -1.93
CA PRO A 204 19.58 -0.15 -2.47
C PRO A 204 19.29 0.52 -3.81
N HIS A 205 18.69 -0.19 -4.77
CA HIS A 205 18.41 0.41 -6.06
C HIS A 205 17.46 1.61 -5.90
N ALA A 206 17.88 2.77 -6.42
CA ALA A 206 17.08 3.97 -6.46
C ALA A 206 16.94 4.38 -7.94
N ASP A 207 15.81 4.05 -8.56
CA ASP A 207 15.56 4.38 -9.98
C ASP A 207 14.98 5.79 -10.15
N ILE A 208 15.50 6.74 -9.38
CA ILE A 208 15.05 8.13 -9.33
C ILE A 208 16.24 9.08 -9.18
N SER A 209 16.06 10.32 -9.63
CA SER A 209 17.03 11.38 -9.39
C SER A 209 16.75 12.08 -8.05
N PHE A 210 17.81 12.39 -7.32
CA PHE A 210 17.79 13.16 -6.08
C PHE A 210 17.99 14.66 -6.35
N GLN A 211 18.19 15.05 -7.62
CA GLN A 211 18.31 16.43 -8.04
C GLN A 211 17.14 17.30 -7.59
N PRO A 212 15.87 16.88 -7.72
CA PRO A 212 14.74 17.71 -7.33
C PRO A 212 14.75 18.04 -5.83
N LEU A 213 15.17 17.10 -4.97
CA LEU A 213 15.30 17.31 -3.53
C LEU A 213 16.29 18.45 -3.22
N VAL A 214 17.50 18.39 -3.78
CA VAL A 214 18.55 19.39 -3.53
C VAL A 214 18.34 20.72 -4.27
N GLN A 215 17.41 20.76 -5.22
CA GLN A 215 16.98 21.98 -5.90
C GLN A 215 15.81 22.68 -5.19
N CYS A 216 14.92 21.91 -4.54
CA CYS A 216 13.79 22.47 -3.79
C CYS A 216 14.19 22.94 -2.40
N LEU A 217 15.14 22.24 -1.76
CA LEU A 217 15.58 22.53 -0.39
C LEU A 217 17.04 22.93 -0.36
N ASP A 218 17.35 23.99 0.38
CA ASP A 218 18.73 24.27 0.74
C ASP A 218 19.30 23.19 1.68
N VAL A 219 20.61 23.23 1.92
CA VAL A 219 21.30 22.21 2.73
C VAL A 219 20.73 22.13 4.15
N ASP A 220 20.41 23.27 4.75
CA ASP A 220 19.95 23.34 6.14
C ASP A 220 18.51 22.79 6.26
N LYS A 221 17.64 23.09 5.28
CA LYS A 221 16.28 22.53 5.18
C LYS A 221 16.25 21.07 4.79
N LEU A 222 17.17 20.62 3.93
CA LEU A 222 17.36 19.20 3.63
C LEU A 222 17.73 18.43 4.90
N ILE A 223 18.69 18.93 5.69
CA ILE A 223 19.09 18.29 6.96
C ILE A 223 17.93 18.33 7.97
N GLN A 224 17.18 19.43 8.04
CA GLN A 224 16.00 19.53 8.90
C GLN A 224 14.91 18.51 8.52
N LEU A 225 14.57 18.38 7.23
CA LEU A 225 13.64 17.36 6.74
C LEU A 225 14.16 15.96 7.03
N PHE A 226 15.42 15.67 6.72
CA PHE A 226 16.05 14.39 7.01
C PHE A 226 15.95 14.03 8.50
N THR A 227 16.23 14.98 9.38
CA THR A 227 16.13 14.77 10.83
C THR A 227 14.70 14.49 11.26
N ALA A 228 13.71 15.23 10.74
CA ALA A 228 12.30 15.00 11.04
C ALA A 228 11.83 13.60 10.58
N VAL A 229 12.25 13.15 9.40
CA VAL A 229 11.96 11.80 8.88
C VAL A 229 12.66 10.75 9.75
N LEU A 230 13.93 10.95 10.08
CA LEU A 230 14.69 10.02 10.91
C LEU A 230 14.08 9.83 12.31
N LEU A 231 13.40 10.86 12.82
CA LEU A 231 12.70 10.86 14.11
C LEU A 231 11.21 10.51 14.00
N GLU A 232 10.77 9.97 12.86
CA GLU A 232 9.40 9.50 12.66
C GLU A 232 8.33 10.57 12.95
N ARG A 233 8.59 11.82 12.54
CA ARG A 233 7.60 12.90 12.65
C ARG A 233 6.50 12.75 11.59
N ARG A 234 5.37 13.43 11.79
CA ARG A 234 4.29 13.56 10.79
C ARG A 234 4.73 14.55 9.72
N ILE A 235 5.10 14.07 8.54
CA ILE A 235 5.65 14.88 7.44
C ILE A 235 4.58 15.13 6.38
N LEU A 236 4.35 16.40 6.06
CA LEU A 236 3.49 16.82 4.94
C LEU A 236 4.29 17.61 3.91
N LEU A 237 4.57 17.02 2.75
CA LEU A 237 5.17 17.71 1.61
C LEU A 237 4.11 18.48 0.82
N ARG A 238 4.41 19.71 0.43
CA ARG A 238 3.52 20.59 -0.36
C ARG A 238 4.20 21.05 -1.65
N SER A 239 3.52 20.89 -2.78
CA SER A 239 3.96 21.35 -4.10
C SER A 239 2.82 21.37 -5.12
N ASN A 240 2.86 22.25 -6.11
CA ASN A 240 1.97 22.23 -7.28
C ASN A 240 2.37 21.19 -8.34
N LYS A 241 3.47 20.46 -8.14
CA LYS A 241 3.94 19.40 -9.04
C LYS A 241 3.89 18.06 -8.33
N TYR A 242 2.99 17.17 -8.78
CA TYR A 242 2.90 15.80 -8.27
C TYR A 242 4.23 15.05 -8.34
N THR A 243 4.97 15.21 -9.44
CA THR A 243 6.30 14.61 -9.61
C THR A 243 7.27 14.98 -8.49
N LEU A 244 7.25 16.23 -8.00
CA LEU A 244 8.13 16.65 -6.92
C LEU A 244 7.78 15.96 -5.60
N LEU A 245 6.49 15.81 -5.30
CA LEU A 245 6.03 15.14 -4.09
C LEU A 245 6.56 13.70 -4.01
N THR A 246 6.43 12.92 -5.09
CA THR A 246 6.94 11.55 -5.15
C THR A 246 8.46 11.47 -5.14
N LEU A 247 9.15 12.27 -5.98
CA LEU A 247 10.61 12.20 -6.08
C LEU A 247 11.30 12.64 -4.77
N VAL A 248 10.79 13.67 -4.09
CA VAL A 248 11.33 14.10 -2.80
C VAL A 248 11.08 13.07 -1.70
N SER A 249 9.87 12.49 -1.66
CA SER A 249 9.52 11.42 -0.71
C SER A 249 10.38 10.18 -0.88
N GLU A 250 10.55 9.70 -2.11
CA GLU A 250 11.39 8.54 -2.39
C GLU A 250 12.87 8.86 -2.14
N ALA A 251 13.36 10.04 -2.55
CA ALA A 251 14.75 10.43 -2.30
C ALA A 251 15.05 10.45 -0.80
N ILE A 252 14.20 11.07 0.04
CA ILE A 252 14.45 11.14 1.48
C ILE A 252 14.40 9.75 2.14
N CYS A 253 13.52 8.85 1.66
CA CYS A 253 13.49 7.45 2.11
C CYS A 253 14.78 6.69 1.79
N HIS A 254 15.46 7.03 0.69
CA HIS A 254 16.77 6.44 0.37
C HIS A 254 17.93 7.06 1.15
N LEU A 255 17.79 8.30 1.63
CA LEU A 255 18.82 8.97 2.44
C LEU A 255 18.82 8.50 3.90
N ILE A 256 17.72 7.94 4.40
CA ILE A 256 17.68 7.32 5.74
C ILE A 256 18.26 5.90 5.79
N TYR A 257 18.69 5.33 4.65
CA TYR A 257 19.37 4.03 4.64
C TYR A 257 20.58 4.03 5.59
N PRO A 258 20.72 3.03 6.50
CA PRO A 258 20.12 1.69 6.46
C PRO A 258 18.76 1.53 7.15
N ILE A 259 18.24 2.61 7.73
CA ILE A 259 16.90 2.66 8.32
C ILE A 259 15.86 2.63 7.20
N ARG A 260 14.73 1.99 7.48
CA ARG A 260 13.55 1.98 6.60
C ARG A 260 12.43 2.73 7.28
N TRP A 261 11.67 3.49 6.51
CA TRP A 261 10.44 4.12 6.99
C TRP A 261 9.41 3.03 7.28
N GLN A 262 8.88 2.98 8.50
CA GLN A 262 7.97 1.92 8.98
C GLN A 262 6.50 2.32 9.02
N HIS A 263 6.20 3.59 8.72
CA HIS A 263 4.89 4.18 8.95
C HIS A 263 4.13 4.46 7.65
N VAL A 264 2.95 5.08 7.76
CA VAL A 264 2.11 5.44 6.61
C VAL A 264 2.92 6.25 5.59
N TYR A 265 2.86 5.82 4.33
CA TYR A 265 3.58 6.43 3.22
C TYR A 265 2.63 6.68 2.05
N ILE A 266 2.31 7.95 1.78
CA ILE A 266 1.40 8.34 0.70
C ILE A 266 1.98 9.59 0.01
N PRO A 267 2.94 9.43 -0.91
CA PRO A 267 3.63 10.57 -1.51
C PRO A 267 2.71 11.52 -2.27
N ILE A 268 1.54 11.06 -2.71
CA ILE A 268 0.49 11.91 -3.29
C ILE A 268 -0.86 11.49 -2.73
N ILE A 269 -1.47 12.36 -1.93
CA ILE A 269 -2.83 12.25 -1.44
C ILE A 269 -3.79 12.89 -2.44
N PHE A 270 -4.91 12.21 -2.68
CA PHE A 270 -6.03 12.75 -3.46
C PHE A 270 -6.82 13.78 -2.65
N SER A 271 -7.44 14.74 -3.32
CA SER A 271 -8.03 15.94 -2.69
C SER A 271 -9.14 15.61 -1.69
N SER A 272 -9.95 14.57 -1.95
CA SER A 272 -10.96 14.09 -1.01
C SER A 272 -10.41 13.30 0.18
N GLY A 273 -9.10 13.07 0.24
CA GLY A 273 -8.39 12.40 1.33
C GLY A 273 -7.61 13.37 2.23
N VAL A 274 -7.91 14.67 2.16
CA VAL A 274 -7.20 15.68 2.97
C VAL A 274 -7.28 15.40 4.48
N ASP A 275 -8.37 14.79 4.94
CA ASP A 275 -8.60 14.44 6.34
C ASP A 275 -7.61 13.37 6.87
N TYR A 276 -6.91 12.63 6.00
CA TYR A 276 -5.86 11.70 6.44
C TYR A 276 -4.71 12.38 7.18
N ILE A 277 -4.53 13.69 7.00
CA ILE A 277 -3.49 14.49 7.67
C ILE A 277 -3.74 14.57 9.19
N ASP A 278 -4.99 14.45 9.65
CA ASP A 278 -5.34 14.45 11.07
C ASP A 278 -4.91 13.17 11.81
N ALA A 279 -4.33 12.19 11.11
CA ALA A 279 -3.84 10.96 11.72
C ALA A 279 -2.82 11.26 12.85
N PRO A 280 -2.99 10.67 14.05
CA PRO A 280 -2.11 10.93 15.19
C PRO A 280 -0.78 10.16 15.09
N THR A 281 -0.72 9.14 14.24
CA THR A 281 0.47 8.32 14.03
C THR A 281 1.44 9.00 13.07
N PRO A 282 2.76 8.70 13.14
CA PRO A 282 3.71 9.13 12.13
C PRO A 282 3.24 8.81 10.70
N TYR A 283 3.55 9.69 9.77
CA TYR A 283 3.28 9.51 8.35
C TYR A 283 4.22 10.36 7.49
N MET A 284 4.37 9.96 6.24
CA MET A 284 4.92 10.81 5.19
C MET A 284 3.91 10.92 4.07
N MET A 285 3.39 12.12 3.90
CA MET A 285 2.31 12.42 2.99
C MET A 285 2.69 13.59 2.07
N GLY A 286 2.23 13.57 0.82
CA GLY A 286 2.36 14.71 -0.07
C GLY A 286 1.00 15.20 -0.55
N LEU A 287 0.82 16.52 -0.58
CA LEU A 287 -0.44 17.14 -0.98
C LEU A 287 -0.19 18.29 -1.96
N HIS A 288 -1.03 18.36 -3.01
CA HIS A 288 -0.96 19.45 -3.97
C HIS A 288 -1.17 20.81 -3.27
N SER A 289 -0.32 21.80 -3.56
CA SER A 289 -0.34 23.10 -2.88
C SER A 289 -1.63 23.90 -3.09
N GLY A 290 -2.40 23.59 -4.13
CA GLY A 290 -3.72 24.17 -4.39
C GLY A 290 -4.87 23.57 -3.58
N VAL A 291 -4.67 22.48 -2.84
CA VAL A 291 -5.71 21.91 -1.97
C VAL A 291 -5.74 22.68 -0.65
N ASP A 292 -6.95 23.09 -0.25
CA ASP A 292 -7.17 23.78 1.03
C ASP A 292 -6.97 22.82 2.19
N THR A 293 -6.26 23.29 3.20
CA THR A 293 -5.97 22.55 4.44
C THR A 293 -6.48 23.30 5.67
N SER A 294 -7.31 24.32 5.49
CA SER A 294 -7.83 25.16 6.57
C SER A 294 -8.72 24.41 7.57
N THR A 295 -9.32 23.29 7.13
CA THR A 295 -10.24 22.46 7.91
C THR A 295 -9.54 21.40 8.77
N VAL A 296 -8.24 21.19 8.56
CA VAL A 296 -7.47 20.08 9.14
C VAL A 296 -6.53 20.59 10.24
N THR A 297 -6.31 19.79 11.26
CA THR A 297 -5.38 20.09 12.35
C THR A 297 -3.93 19.85 11.93
N MET A 298 -3.08 20.88 12.07
CA MET A 298 -1.66 20.84 11.69
C MET A 298 -0.71 20.75 12.90
N ASP A 299 -1.23 20.50 14.10
CA ASP A 299 -0.42 20.46 15.31
C ASP A 299 0.52 19.24 15.29
N GLY A 300 1.81 19.49 15.46
CA GLY A 300 2.91 18.53 15.38
C GLY A 300 3.19 17.98 13.97
N VAL A 301 2.58 18.57 12.94
CA VAL A 301 2.87 18.23 11.53
C VAL A 301 4.03 19.10 11.04
N VAL A 302 5.05 18.45 10.48
CA VAL A 302 6.18 19.09 9.80
C VAL A 302 5.79 19.32 8.35
N VAL A 303 5.30 20.53 8.07
CA VAL A 303 4.91 20.96 6.72
C VAL A 303 6.14 21.45 5.98
N VAL A 304 6.46 20.80 4.86
CA VAL A 304 7.59 21.12 3.98
C VAL A 304 7.06 21.64 2.66
N ASP A 305 7.18 22.94 2.47
CA ASP A 305 6.84 23.62 1.23
C ASP A 305 8.04 23.62 0.27
N LEU A 306 7.92 22.80 -0.78
CA LEU A 306 8.97 22.58 -1.77
C LEU A 306 9.10 23.73 -2.77
N GLU A 307 8.09 24.61 -2.87
CA GLU A 307 8.14 25.77 -3.78
C GLU A 307 8.94 26.92 -3.17
N TYR A 308 8.87 27.08 -1.84
CA TYR A 308 9.43 28.23 -1.13
C TYR A 308 10.59 27.87 -0.19
N ASN A 309 11.13 26.64 -0.27
CA ASN A 309 12.22 26.17 0.61
C ASN A 309 11.90 26.44 2.09
N ARG A 310 10.70 26.04 2.53
CA ARG A 310 10.19 26.40 3.86
C ARG A 310 9.71 25.17 4.62
N ILE A 311 10.12 25.08 5.88
CA ILE A 311 9.65 24.06 6.82
C ILE A 311 8.99 24.77 8.00
N THR A 312 7.76 24.37 8.32
CA THR A 312 6.98 24.89 9.47
C THR A 312 6.43 23.74 10.29
N THR A 313 6.52 23.84 11.61
CA THR A 313 6.05 22.85 12.58
C THR A 313 5.76 23.58 13.91
N THR A 314 4.81 23.07 14.70
CA THR A 314 4.56 23.55 16.07
C THR A 314 5.45 22.84 17.10
N GLU A 315 5.93 21.65 16.78
CA GLU A 315 6.85 20.87 17.61
C GLU A 315 8.31 21.14 17.20
N ASP A 316 9.20 21.18 18.20
CA ASP A 316 10.64 21.33 17.96
C ASP A 316 11.25 20.02 17.42
N ILE A 317 12.14 20.16 16.43
CA ILE A 317 12.90 19.05 15.86
C ILE A 317 14.30 19.13 16.49
N PRO A 318 14.68 18.21 17.38
CA PRO A 318 15.96 18.31 18.07
C PRO A 318 17.10 18.26 17.06
N PRO A 319 18.11 19.16 17.17
CA PRO A 319 19.17 19.25 16.19
C PRO A 319 20.10 18.04 16.25
N ILE A 320 20.70 17.70 15.11
CA ILE A 320 21.81 16.75 15.03
C ILE A 320 22.99 17.28 15.88
N PRO A 321 23.71 16.42 16.63
CA PRO A 321 24.91 16.83 17.34
C PRO A 321 25.93 17.52 16.41
N GLU A 322 26.56 18.58 16.92
CA GLU A 322 27.33 19.54 16.10
C GLU A 322 28.42 18.89 15.24
N SER A 323 29.13 17.88 15.74
CA SER A 323 30.18 17.17 14.99
C SER A 323 29.63 16.52 13.72
N GLU A 324 28.54 15.78 13.84
CA GLU A 324 27.89 15.07 12.74
C GLU A 324 27.13 16.04 11.83
N HIS A 325 26.53 17.09 12.39
CA HIS A 325 25.89 18.15 11.64
C HIS A 325 26.89 18.90 10.73
N SER A 326 28.01 19.36 11.31
CA SER A 326 29.09 20.03 10.56
C SER A 326 29.68 19.12 9.49
N PHE A 327 29.84 17.82 9.77
CA PHE A 327 30.25 16.83 8.78
C PHE A 327 29.25 16.74 7.63
N LEU A 328 27.97 16.47 7.94
CA LEU A 328 26.92 16.26 6.94
C LEU A 328 26.75 17.49 6.05
N ARG A 329 26.62 18.67 6.66
CA ARG A 329 26.51 19.95 5.97
C ARG A 329 27.71 20.23 5.08
N GLY A 330 28.92 20.01 5.59
CA GLY A 330 30.17 20.23 4.86
C GLY A 330 30.31 19.33 3.63
N GLU A 331 29.99 18.04 3.75
CA GLU A 331 30.08 17.10 2.63
C GLU A 331 28.98 17.35 1.58
N ILE A 332 27.75 17.69 1.99
CA ILE A 332 26.68 18.08 1.06
C ILE A 332 27.09 19.35 0.30
N LEU A 333 27.59 20.39 0.98
CA LEU A 333 28.05 21.61 0.32
C LEU A 333 29.18 21.36 -0.67
N LYS A 334 30.12 20.46 -0.35
CA LYS A 334 31.19 20.05 -1.28
C LYS A 334 30.62 19.35 -2.52
N LEU A 335 29.56 18.56 -2.37
CA LEU A 335 28.90 17.89 -3.49
C LEU A 335 28.12 18.87 -4.37
N LEU A 336 27.36 19.78 -3.75
CA LEU A 336 26.50 20.74 -4.45
C LEU A 336 27.29 21.90 -5.08
N GLN A 337 28.31 22.40 -4.38
CA GLN A 337 29.04 23.61 -4.74
C GLN A 337 30.56 23.45 -4.56
N PRO A 338 31.19 22.47 -5.23
CA PRO A 338 32.60 22.14 -5.05
C PRO A 338 33.54 23.32 -5.32
N ASN A 339 33.22 24.17 -6.30
CA ASN A 339 34.03 25.34 -6.65
C ASN A 339 33.94 26.45 -5.59
N VAL A 340 32.79 26.61 -4.94
CA VAL A 340 32.58 27.61 -3.88
C VAL A 340 33.34 27.19 -2.63
N VAL A 341 33.21 25.91 -2.23
CA VAL A 341 33.91 25.39 -1.06
C VAL A 341 35.43 25.43 -1.27
N ALA A 342 35.92 25.19 -2.48
CA ALA A 342 37.35 25.17 -2.78
C ALA A 342 38.00 26.56 -2.95
N ILE A 343 37.24 27.66 -2.94
CA ILE A 343 37.73 28.98 -3.35
C ILE A 343 38.85 29.51 -2.46
N ASP A 344 38.75 29.27 -1.16
CA ASP A 344 39.71 29.73 -0.14
C ASP A 344 40.84 28.73 0.12
N TYR A 345 40.79 27.54 -0.52
CA TYR A 345 41.82 26.52 -0.35
C TYR A 345 42.91 26.65 -1.43
N MET A 346 44.15 26.74 -0.98
CA MET A 346 45.30 26.72 -1.89
C MET A 346 45.36 25.35 -2.60
N LYS A 347 45.31 25.33 -3.95
CA LYS A 347 45.51 24.11 -4.75
C LYS A 347 46.96 23.63 -4.61
N ILE A 348 47.24 22.89 -3.55
CA ILE A 348 48.49 22.13 -3.43
C ILE A 348 48.26 20.83 -4.21
N ASN A 349 49.03 20.62 -5.28
CA ASN A 349 49.06 19.37 -6.04
C ASN A 349 49.70 18.25 -5.19
N LEU A 350 49.03 17.84 -4.11
CA LEU A 350 49.35 16.63 -3.38
C LEU A 350 48.43 15.53 -3.91
N GLY A 351 48.94 14.77 -4.89
CA GLY A 351 48.23 13.61 -5.43
C GLY A 351 47.85 12.64 -4.31
N SER A 352 46.69 12.00 -4.48
CA SER A 352 46.21 10.80 -3.78
C SER A 352 44.92 10.90 -2.93
N MET A 353 44.17 12.01 -2.89
CA MET A 353 42.81 12.00 -2.30
C MET A 353 41.74 12.88 -2.99
N GLY A 354 42.13 13.83 -3.86
CA GLY A 354 41.22 14.83 -4.44
C GLY A 354 40.67 14.56 -5.84
N ASP A 355 41.12 13.50 -6.53
CA ASP A 355 40.88 13.37 -7.99
C ASP A 355 39.47 12.89 -8.39
N TYR A 356 38.71 12.26 -7.48
CA TYR A 356 37.33 11.84 -7.78
C TYR A 356 36.32 12.98 -7.58
N SER A 357 36.37 13.71 -6.45
CA SER A 357 35.45 14.83 -6.20
C SER A 357 35.60 15.96 -7.20
N LEU A 358 36.81 16.23 -7.72
CA LEU A 358 37.04 17.29 -8.69
C LEU A 358 36.57 16.94 -10.12
N ARG A 359 36.49 15.64 -10.48
CA ARG A 359 35.98 15.21 -11.80
C ARG A 359 34.46 15.26 -11.89
N THR A 360 33.77 15.06 -10.78
CA THR A 360 32.30 15.17 -10.69
C THR A 360 31.86 16.64 -10.62
N ALA A 361 32.70 17.51 -10.05
CA ALA A 361 32.42 18.94 -9.82
C ALA A 361 32.12 19.80 -11.07
N ALA A 362 32.47 19.34 -12.26
CA ALA A 362 32.24 20.06 -13.52
C ALA A 362 31.05 19.52 -14.34
N LYS A 363 30.40 18.44 -13.88
CA LYS A 363 29.31 17.78 -14.59
C LYS A 363 27.96 18.27 -14.07
N SER A 364 26.94 18.22 -14.92
CA SER A 364 25.55 18.33 -14.48
C SER A 364 25.22 17.19 -13.51
N TRP A 365 24.23 17.41 -12.64
CA TRP A 365 23.74 16.36 -11.74
C TRP A 365 23.37 15.08 -12.52
N GLY A 366 23.62 13.92 -11.92
CA GLY A 366 23.36 12.61 -12.52
C GLY A 366 23.59 11.48 -11.51
N GLN A 367 23.55 10.23 -11.96
CA GLN A 367 23.62 9.04 -11.10
C GLN A 367 24.82 9.02 -10.15
N ASP A 368 25.99 9.53 -10.58
CA ASP A 368 27.16 9.67 -9.72
C ASP A 368 26.90 10.59 -8.52
N HIS A 369 26.16 11.69 -8.72
CA HIS A 369 25.81 12.63 -7.65
C HIS A 369 24.80 12.00 -6.69
N ASP A 370 23.80 11.29 -7.22
CA ASP A 370 22.83 10.55 -6.42
C ASP A 370 23.53 9.52 -5.52
N PHE A 371 24.47 8.76 -6.09
CA PHE A 371 25.29 7.81 -5.34
C PHE A 371 26.14 8.48 -4.25
N GLN A 372 26.83 9.58 -4.57
CA GLN A 372 27.65 10.31 -3.60
C GLN A 372 26.81 10.88 -2.46
N LEU A 373 25.65 11.47 -2.77
CA LEU A 373 24.75 11.99 -1.75
C LEU A 373 24.34 10.88 -0.77
N ARG A 374 23.91 9.72 -1.29
CA ARG A 374 23.54 8.58 -0.45
C ARG A 374 24.71 8.04 0.38
N LEU A 375 25.92 8.01 -0.18
CA LEU A 375 27.11 7.60 0.55
C LEU A 375 27.47 8.58 1.69
N ILE A 376 27.24 9.89 1.50
CA ILE A 376 27.42 10.89 2.56
C ILE A 376 26.50 10.58 3.75
N PHE A 377 25.23 10.25 3.49
CA PHE A 377 24.29 9.89 4.55
C PHE A 377 24.62 8.54 5.20
N LEU A 378 25.07 7.53 4.45
CA LEU A 378 25.56 6.27 5.03
C LEU A 378 26.77 6.51 5.95
N ARG A 379 27.68 7.42 5.58
CA ARG A 379 28.81 7.83 6.43
C ARG A 379 28.33 8.58 7.69
N PHE A 380 27.27 9.36 7.60
CA PHE A 380 26.63 9.96 8.77
C PHE A 380 26.10 8.86 9.73
N PHE A 381 25.41 7.84 9.22
CA PHE A 381 24.98 6.70 10.03
C PHE A 381 26.16 5.97 10.68
N ALA A 382 27.28 5.80 9.96
CA ALA A 382 28.48 5.17 10.50
C ALA A 382 29.05 5.95 11.70
N GLN A 383 28.89 7.28 11.74
CA GLN A 383 29.28 8.13 12.86
C GLN A 383 28.27 8.08 14.01
N ILE A 384 26.97 8.24 13.75
CA ILE A 384 25.97 8.25 14.82
C ILE A 384 25.84 6.88 15.51
N MET A 385 25.99 5.78 14.76
CA MET A 385 25.88 4.40 15.24
C MET A 385 27.24 3.75 15.52
N SER A 386 28.29 4.53 15.81
CA SER A 386 29.65 4.00 15.97
C SER A 386 29.77 2.93 17.07
N GLY A 387 30.04 1.69 16.65
CA GLY A 387 30.19 0.55 17.54
C GLY A 387 28.90 0.17 18.30
N TYR A 388 27.74 0.40 17.68
CA TYR A 388 26.42 0.02 18.20
C TYR A 388 26.31 -1.48 18.49
N ARG A 389 26.98 -2.33 17.70
CA ARG A 389 26.97 -3.80 17.86
C ARG A 389 27.37 -4.28 19.25
N ASN A 390 28.23 -3.55 19.95
CA ASN A 390 28.67 -3.90 21.31
C ASN A 390 27.55 -3.74 22.36
N PHE A 391 26.41 -3.20 21.96
CA PHE A 391 25.26 -2.94 22.81
C PHE A 391 24.01 -3.71 22.37
N ILE A 392 24.12 -4.57 21.37
CA ILE A 392 23.06 -5.52 21.02
C ILE A 392 23.09 -6.63 22.07
N ASP A 393 21.95 -6.83 22.73
CA ASP A 393 21.77 -7.86 23.76
C ASP A 393 20.40 -8.49 23.58
N ASN A 394 20.38 -9.71 23.03
CA ASN A 394 19.16 -10.47 22.75
C ASN A 394 18.41 -10.90 24.03
N ALA A 395 19.01 -10.71 25.22
CA ALA A 395 18.32 -10.91 26.49
C ALA A 395 17.43 -9.71 26.89
N LEU A 396 17.60 -8.53 26.26
CA LEU A 396 16.77 -7.36 26.49
C LEU A 396 15.51 -7.39 25.59
N PRO A 397 14.35 -6.92 26.08
CA PRO A 397 13.12 -6.85 25.28
C PRO A 397 13.26 -6.04 23.98
N THR A 398 14.08 -4.99 23.98
CA THR A 398 14.36 -4.14 22.80
C THR A 398 15.56 -4.63 21.98
N GLY A 399 16.24 -5.69 22.42
CA GLY A 399 17.47 -6.18 21.80
C GLY A 399 18.68 -5.22 21.90
N PHE A 400 18.56 -4.05 22.56
CA PHE A 400 19.59 -3.01 22.54
C PHE A 400 19.73 -2.24 23.86
N ASN A 401 20.95 -2.16 24.38
CA ASN A 401 21.30 -1.42 25.60
C ASN A 401 21.55 0.07 25.31
N ALA A 402 20.47 0.82 25.08
CA ALA A 402 20.47 2.25 24.79
C ALA A 402 21.27 3.08 25.81
N GLN A 403 21.11 2.79 27.10
CA GLN A 403 21.77 3.53 28.18
C GLN A 403 23.29 3.38 28.16
N ALA A 404 23.80 2.17 27.93
CA ALA A 404 25.24 1.93 27.83
C ALA A 404 25.82 2.55 26.55
N PHE A 405 25.08 2.48 25.43
CA PHE A 405 25.46 3.11 24.17
C PHE A 405 25.61 4.62 24.30
N LEU A 406 24.60 5.30 24.86
CA LEU A 406 24.62 6.75 25.09
C LEU A 406 25.76 7.16 26.04
N LYS A 407 26.03 6.38 27.10
CA LYS A 407 27.17 6.64 28.01
C LYS A 407 28.52 6.53 27.33
N LYS A 408 28.73 5.53 26.46
CA LYS A 408 29.97 5.42 25.65
C LYS A 408 30.12 6.64 24.74
N ARG A 409 29.04 7.04 24.07
CA ARG A 409 29.03 8.16 23.13
C ARG A 409 29.29 9.50 23.83
N SER A 410 28.70 9.72 25.00
CA SER A 410 28.96 10.88 25.87
C SER A 410 30.44 11.00 26.22
N ARG A 411 31.11 9.88 26.58
CA ARG A 411 32.55 9.87 26.86
C ARG A 411 33.40 10.14 25.62
N ALA A 412 33.00 9.63 24.45
CA ALA A 412 33.75 9.78 23.21
C ALA A 412 33.66 11.20 22.62
N THR A 413 32.51 11.86 22.77
CA THR A 413 32.24 13.22 22.25
C THR A 413 32.49 14.32 23.27
N ASN A 414 32.72 13.95 24.55
CA ASN A 414 32.82 14.88 25.67
C ASN A 414 31.58 15.78 25.83
N GLN A 415 30.40 15.24 25.51
CA GLN A 415 29.10 15.90 25.64
C GLN A 415 28.20 15.17 26.65
N PRO A 416 27.38 15.88 27.44
CA PRO A 416 26.42 15.24 28.35
C PRO A 416 25.33 14.51 27.56
N VAL A 417 24.80 13.41 28.11
CA VAL A 417 23.77 12.59 27.42
C VAL A 417 22.53 13.41 27.13
N GLU A 418 22.16 14.31 28.03
CA GLU A 418 20.99 15.19 27.94
C GLU A 418 21.06 16.16 26.74
N SER A 419 22.27 16.46 26.25
CA SER A 419 22.48 17.29 25.06
C SER A 419 22.29 16.52 23.74
N MET A 420 22.19 15.19 23.78
CA MET A 420 22.06 14.32 22.60
C MET A 420 20.60 13.96 22.30
N SER A 421 19.67 14.90 22.47
CA SER A 421 18.22 14.66 22.36
C SER A 421 17.81 13.95 21.06
N MET A 422 18.38 14.36 19.91
CA MET A 422 18.12 13.71 18.62
C MET A 422 18.52 12.23 18.64
N ILE A 423 19.70 11.88 19.16
CA ILE A 423 20.18 10.49 19.22
C ILE A 423 19.33 9.66 20.19
N MET A 424 18.90 10.25 21.30
CA MET A 424 18.01 9.58 22.26
C MET A 424 16.69 9.21 21.61
N GLN A 425 16.07 10.14 20.88
CA GLN A 425 14.83 9.85 20.15
C GLN A 425 15.06 8.85 19.02
N PHE A 426 16.15 9.00 18.25
CA PHE A 426 16.47 8.10 17.14
C PHE A 426 16.54 6.63 17.53
N ILE A 427 17.23 6.29 18.63
CA ILE A 427 17.36 4.90 19.07
C ILE A 427 16.07 4.30 19.65
N GLU A 428 15.03 5.11 19.83
CA GLU A 428 13.69 4.70 20.26
C GLU A 428 12.71 4.56 19.08
N THR A 429 13.14 4.92 17.86
CA THR A 429 12.29 4.84 16.65
C THR A 429 12.02 3.41 16.22
N GLN A 430 10.86 3.17 15.60
CA GLN A 430 10.54 1.88 14.99
C GLN A 430 11.53 1.51 13.89
N GLY A 431 11.98 2.47 13.08
CA GLY A 431 12.98 2.24 12.05
C GLY A 431 14.32 1.74 12.59
N PHE A 432 14.76 2.22 13.77
CA PHE A 432 15.97 1.70 14.42
C PHE A 432 15.76 0.29 14.97
N LEU A 433 14.60 0.02 15.58
CA LEU A 433 14.26 -1.31 16.10
C LEU A 433 14.17 -2.35 14.97
N ASP A 434 13.48 -2.05 13.86
CA ASP A 434 13.46 -2.86 12.64
C ASP A 434 14.88 -3.14 12.14
N TYR A 435 15.74 -2.12 12.10
CA TYR A 435 17.13 -2.29 11.67
C TYR A 435 17.90 -3.29 12.55
N LEU A 436 17.68 -3.27 13.86
CA LEU A 436 18.31 -4.21 14.79
C LEU A 436 17.80 -5.64 14.60
N GLU A 437 16.49 -5.82 14.43
CA GLU A 437 15.89 -7.13 14.14
C GLU A 437 16.45 -7.71 12.84
N ARG A 438 16.54 -6.88 11.80
CA ARG A 438 17.14 -7.24 10.51
C ARG A 438 18.62 -7.63 10.62
N CYS A 439 19.37 -6.99 11.51
CA CYS A 439 20.76 -7.35 11.76
C CYS A 439 20.94 -8.77 12.34
N ASN A 440 19.91 -9.37 12.95
CA ASN A 440 19.96 -10.74 13.46
C ASN A 440 19.73 -11.80 12.38
N ASN A 441 19.24 -11.43 11.19
CA ASN A 441 19.03 -12.33 10.07
C ASN A 441 20.34 -12.61 9.31
N ALA A 442 20.69 -13.89 9.11
CA ALA A 442 21.98 -14.32 8.56
C ALA A 442 22.28 -13.80 7.14
N GLU A 443 21.27 -13.62 6.28
CA GLU A 443 21.46 -13.11 4.91
C GLU A 443 21.74 -11.59 4.89
N GLU A 444 20.98 -10.78 5.63
CA GLU A 444 21.21 -9.33 5.74
C GLU A 444 22.49 -9.02 6.52
N PHE A 445 22.91 -9.89 7.44
CA PHE A 445 24.16 -9.77 8.19
C PHE A 445 25.41 -9.71 7.28
N THR A 446 25.48 -10.54 6.24
CA THR A 446 26.64 -10.58 5.34
C THR A 446 26.72 -9.38 4.38
N ASN A 447 25.58 -8.71 4.15
CA ASN A 447 25.45 -7.58 3.22
C ASN A 447 25.27 -6.23 3.91
N ASN A 448 25.49 -6.16 5.22
CA ASN A 448 25.37 -4.91 5.94
C ASN A 448 26.49 -3.91 5.56
N LEU A 449 26.14 -2.93 4.71
CA LEU A 449 27.06 -1.90 4.23
C LEU A 449 27.51 -0.94 5.34
N LEU A 450 26.69 -0.73 6.37
CA LEU A 450 27.06 0.13 7.49
C LEU A 450 28.25 -0.46 8.24
N ASP A 451 28.21 -1.76 8.53
CA ASP A 451 29.30 -2.44 9.23
C ASP A 451 30.57 -2.50 8.39
N LYS A 452 30.45 -2.86 7.11
CA LYS A 452 31.58 -2.85 6.18
C LYS A 452 32.25 -1.48 6.13
N LEU A 453 31.44 -0.40 6.18
CA LEU A 453 31.94 0.97 6.20
C LEU A 453 32.62 1.33 7.52
N GLN A 454 32.07 0.94 8.67
CA GLN A 454 32.71 1.15 9.97
C GLN A 454 34.06 0.41 10.06
N ASP A 455 34.11 -0.82 9.57
CA ASP A 455 35.32 -1.65 9.49
C ASP A 455 36.39 -1.06 8.56
N ALA A 456 36.00 -0.60 7.38
CA ALA A 456 36.90 0.05 6.43
C ALA A 456 37.46 1.36 7.01
N THR A 457 36.60 2.15 7.66
CA THR A 457 37.00 3.41 8.32
C THR A 457 37.97 3.15 9.47
N GLY A 458 37.73 2.13 10.30
CA GLY A 458 38.64 1.73 11.37
C GLY A 458 40.02 1.27 10.88
N ARG A 459 40.10 0.75 9.65
CA ARG A 459 41.34 0.37 8.96
C ARG A 459 41.98 1.51 8.15
N GLY A 460 41.39 2.70 8.12
CA GLY A 460 41.86 3.83 7.31
C GLY A 460 41.72 3.62 5.79
N GLN A 461 40.80 2.76 5.36
CA GLN A 461 40.54 2.49 3.95
C GLN A 461 39.54 3.50 3.36
N SER A 462 39.53 3.62 2.03
CA SER A 462 38.55 4.45 1.33
C SER A 462 37.12 3.94 1.56
N PRO A 463 36.13 4.82 1.78
CA PRO A 463 34.72 4.44 1.88
C PRO A 463 34.20 3.66 0.66
N LEU A 464 34.81 3.86 -0.52
CA LEU A 464 34.43 3.15 -1.75
C LEU A 464 34.88 1.67 -1.75
N ALA A 465 35.79 1.28 -0.85
CA ALA A 465 36.29 -0.10 -0.78
C ALA A 465 35.25 -1.11 -0.27
N ILE A 466 34.11 -0.64 0.26
CA ILE A 466 33.03 -1.53 0.74
C ILE A 466 32.23 -2.15 -0.40
N PHE A 467 32.32 -1.57 -1.61
CA PHE A 467 31.61 -2.03 -2.78
C PHE A 467 32.47 -3.02 -3.59
N PRO A 468 31.85 -3.99 -4.28
CA PRO A 468 32.57 -4.92 -5.15
C PRO A 468 33.40 -4.17 -6.21
N SER A 469 34.66 -4.58 -6.40
CA SER A 469 35.58 -3.95 -7.35
C SER A 469 35.31 -4.28 -8.82
N HIS A 470 34.53 -5.33 -9.09
CA HIS A 470 34.15 -5.77 -10.44
C HIS A 470 32.68 -6.19 -10.43
N VAL A 471 31.86 -5.48 -11.20
CA VAL A 471 30.51 -5.95 -11.57
C VAL A 471 30.68 -6.69 -12.90
N ALA A 472 30.28 -7.96 -12.97
CA ALA A 472 30.31 -8.68 -14.23
C ALA A 472 29.39 -7.98 -15.24
N ASP A 473 29.76 -7.96 -16.52
CA ASP A 473 28.88 -7.43 -17.56
C ASP A 473 27.57 -8.23 -17.55
N PRO A 474 26.40 -7.56 -17.51
CA PRO A 474 25.13 -8.25 -17.44
C PRO A 474 24.87 -9.02 -18.73
N GLU A 475 24.29 -10.21 -18.60
CA GLU A 475 23.78 -11.01 -19.71
C GLU A 475 22.60 -10.29 -20.37
N ILE A 476 22.69 -10.08 -21.68
CA ILE A 476 21.67 -9.37 -22.44
C ILE A 476 20.54 -10.34 -22.81
N ILE A 477 19.37 -10.12 -22.22
CA ILE A 477 18.13 -10.84 -22.55
C ILE A 477 17.33 -9.96 -23.51
N THR A 478 17.17 -10.39 -24.76
CA THR A 478 16.34 -9.66 -25.74
C THR A 478 14.95 -10.28 -25.83
N ILE A 479 13.91 -9.48 -25.64
CA ILE A 479 12.51 -9.89 -25.82
C ILE A 479 12.18 -9.76 -27.31
N ALA A 480 11.89 -10.89 -27.94
CA ALA A 480 11.53 -10.93 -29.35
C ALA A 480 10.15 -10.29 -29.56
N ASP A 481 10.06 -9.40 -30.55
CA ASP A 481 8.76 -8.94 -31.01
C ASP A 481 8.01 -10.13 -31.61
N SER A 482 6.75 -10.32 -31.22
CA SER A 482 5.95 -11.43 -31.74
C SER A 482 5.62 -11.13 -33.20
N GLU A 483 6.39 -11.69 -34.13
CA GLU A 483 6.01 -11.76 -35.54
C GLU A 483 4.79 -12.69 -35.63
N ILE A 484 3.59 -12.10 -35.75
CA ILE A 484 2.42 -12.87 -36.16
C ILE A 484 2.62 -13.16 -37.66
N GLU A 485 2.95 -14.41 -37.99
CA GLU A 485 2.90 -14.94 -39.35
C GLU A 485 1.48 -14.72 -39.92
N GLY A 486 1.26 -13.58 -40.60
CA GLY A 486 -0.02 -13.26 -41.23
C GLY A 486 -0.38 -11.78 -41.37
N SER A 487 0.36 -10.81 -40.80
CA SER A 487 0.02 -9.40 -41.06
C SER A 487 0.50 -8.97 -42.44
N GLU A 488 -0.43 -8.59 -43.33
CA GLU A 488 -0.09 -7.93 -44.59
C GLU A 488 0.78 -6.68 -44.30
N PRO A 489 1.93 -6.53 -44.97
CA PRO A 489 2.79 -5.37 -44.76
C PRO A 489 2.09 -4.13 -45.34
N GLY A 490 1.48 -3.29 -44.52
CA GLY A 490 0.99 -1.99 -45.00
C GLY A 490 -0.01 -1.19 -44.16
N ASN A 491 -0.75 -1.78 -43.21
CA ASN A 491 -1.78 -1.03 -42.48
C ASN A 491 -1.22 -0.46 -41.17
N ARG A 492 -0.90 0.83 -41.15
CA ARG A 492 -0.57 1.56 -39.92
C ARG A 492 -1.85 1.96 -39.18
N HIS A 493 -1.84 1.83 -37.86
CA HIS A 493 -2.98 2.16 -37.00
C HIS A 493 -2.80 3.57 -36.42
N CYS A 494 -3.69 4.51 -36.78
CA CYS A 494 -3.68 5.89 -36.27
C CYS A 494 -4.90 6.14 -35.39
N TYR A 495 -4.72 6.92 -34.32
CA TYR A 495 -5.77 7.20 -33.35
C TYR A 495 -5.98 8.71 -33.17
N LYS A 496 -7.25 9.13 -33.04
CA LYS A 496 -7.62 10.51 -32.70
C LYS A 496 -7.82 10.72 -31.20
N SER A 497 -8.05 9.64 -30.47
CA SER A 497 -8.23 9.55 -29.03
C SER A 497 -7.60 8.25 -28.54
N PHE A 498 -7.32 8.13 -27.25
CA PHE A 498 -6.77 6.87 -26.74
C PHE A 498 -7.79 5.72 -26.96
N PRO A 499 -7.41 4.63 -27.65
CA PRO A 499 -8.37 3.60 -28.05
C PRO A 499 -8.90 2.82 -26.85
N ALA A 500 -10.19 2.48 -26.86
CA ALA A 500 -10.77 1.57 -25.87
C ALA A 500 -10.26 0.14 -26.07
N ASN A 501 -10.13 -0.63 -24.99
CA ASN A 501 -9.81 -2.06 -25.09
C ASN A 501 -11.04 -2.82 -25.60
N ALA A 502 -10.83 -3.97 -26.24
CA ALA A 502 -11.91 -4.83 -26.67
C ALA A 502 -12.71 -5.31 -25.44
N ARG A 503 -14.02 -5.03 -25.44
CA ARG A 503 -14.98 -5.43 -24.40
C ARG A 503 -15.70 -6.71 -24.80
N THR A 504 -16.02 -7.54 -23.81
CA THR A 504 -16.95 -8.66 -24.03
C THR A 504 -18.37 -8.15 -24.21
N GLU A 505 -19.25 -8.96 -24.79
CA GLU A 505 -20.67 -8.61 -24.94
C GLU A 505 -21.33 -8.26 -23.60
N GLU A 506 -20.99 -9.01 -22.54
CA GLU A 506 -21.47 -8.75 -21.17
C GLU A 506 -21.03 -7.37 -20.64
N GLN A 507 -19.76 -7.01 -20.84
CA GLN A 507 -19.24 -5.71 -20.42
C GLN A 507 -19.92 -4.56 -21.16
N GLU A 508 -20.19 -4.74 -22.44
CA GLU A 508 -20.87 -3.77 -23.28
C GLU A 508 -22.36 -3.63 -22.91
N GLU A 509 -23.05 -4.73 -22.64
CA GLU A 509 -24.44 -4.72 -22.13
C GLU A 509 -24.54 -4.03 -20.77
N LYS A 510 -23.60 -4.32 -19.86
CA LYS A 510 -23.51 -3.66 -18.55
C LYS A 510 -23.32 -2.14 -18.70
N ARG A 511 -22.42 -1.71 -19.60
CA ARG A 511 -22.20 -0.29 -19.90
C ARG A 511 -23.48 0.37 -20.44
N LYS A 512 -24.15 -0.25 -21.41
CA LYS A 512 -25.41 0.26 -21.99
C LYS A 512 -26.52 0.36 -20.94
N SER A 513 -26.64 -0.61 -20.06
CA SER A 513 -27.61 -0.61 -18.95
C SER A 513 -27.41 0.59 -18.00
N ILE A 514 -26.15 0.88 -17.64
CA ILE A 514 -25.81 2.05 -16.80
C ILE A 514 -26.23 3.36 -17.48
N LEU A 515 -25.90 3.53 -18.77
CA LEU A 515 -26.23 4.75 -19.50
C LEU A 515 -27.74 4.92 -19.75
N ALA A 516 -28.46 3.82 -19.97
CA ALA A 516 -29.92 3.84 -20.17
C ALA A 516 -30.68 4.29 -18.92
N LEU A 517 -30.20 3.94 -17.72
CA LEU A 517 -30.80 4.38 -16.44
C LEU A 517 -30.78 5.90 -16.28
N VAL A 518 -29.80 6.58 -16.88
CA VAL A 518 -29.66 8.04 -16.84
C VAL A 518 -30.51 8.70 -17.93
N GLY A 519 -30.45 8.19 -19.16
CA GLY A 519 -31.23 8.73 -20.30
C GLY A 519 -32.76 8.63 -20.11
N GLY A 520 -33.23 7.66 -19.33
CA GLY A 520 -34.66 7.46 -19.04
C GLY A 520 -35.29 8.50 -18.10
N ALA A 521 -34.48 9.27 -17.36
CA ALA A 521 -34.98 10.27 -16.40
C ALA A 521 -35.36 11.62 -17.05
N SER A 522 -35.04 11.84 -18.33
CA SER A 522 -35.18 13.15 -19.01
C SER A 522 -36.40 13.25 -19.94
N LYS A 523 -37.59 12.83 -19.46
CA LYS A 523 -38.89 13.12 -20.12
C LYS A 523 -39.86 13.86 -19.20
N GLN A 524 -39.39 14.87 -18.48
CA GLN A 524 -40.26 15.90 -17.92
C GLN A 524 -39.71 17.29 -18.26
N VAL A 525 -40.46 17.97 -19.12
CA VAL A 525 -40.26 19.37 -19.50
C VAL A 525 -40.34 20.25 -18.24
N PRO A 526 -39.37 21.13 -17.96
CA PRO A 526 -39.51 22.07 -16.86
C PRO A 526 -40.36 23.26 -17.33
N SER A 527 -41.60 23.33 -16.84
CA SER A 527 -42.32 24.60 -16.75
C SER A 527 -41.96 25.24 -15.41
N SER A 528 -41.43 26.46 -15.46
CA SER A 528 -41.12 27.26 -14.27
C SER A 528 -42.35 27.41 -13.38
N PRO A 529 -42.18 27.48 -12.04
CA PRO A 529 -42.27 28.80 -11.45
C PRO A 529 -41.35 29.07 -10.25
N ALA A 530 -40.92 30.33 -10.19
CA ALA A 530 -40.74 31.18 -9.02
C ALA A 530 -39.89 30.71 -7.83
N VAL A 531 -38.79 31.45 -7.66
CA VAL A 531 -38.03 31.69 -6.44
C VAL A 531 -38.95 31.83 -5.21
N ARG A 532 -38.72 30.98 -4.20
CA ARG A 532 -38.95 31.32 -2.79
C ARG A 532 -37.76 30.89 -1.96
N ILE A 533 -37.10 31.88 -1.37
CA ILE A 533 -36.12 31.73 -0.31
C ILE A 533 -36.86 31.31 0.96
N SER A 534 -36.48 30.17 1.55
CA SER A 534 -36.72 29.87 2.97
C SER A 534 -35.67 28.88 3.45
N GLY A 535 -34.87 29.30 4.44
CA GLY A 535 -33.71 28.55 4.94
C GLY A 535 -34.01 27.43 5.93
N GLY A 536 -32.91 26.78 6.36
CA GLY A 536 -32.83 25.83 7.46
C GLY A 536 -32.22 24.48 7.06
N PRO A 537 -31.19 23.97 7.77
CA PRO A 537 -30.49 22.74 7.40
C PRO A 537 -31.37 21.53 7.74
N LYS A 538 -31.53 20.62 6.79
CA LYS A 538 -32.09 19.29 7.07
C LYS A 538 -31.00 18.27 6.81
N ALA A 539 -30.59 17.61 7.90
CA ALA A 539 -29.75 16.43 7.87
C ALA A 539 -30.27 15.43 6.83
N GLU A 540 -29.36 15.02 5.96
CA GLU A 540 -29.58 14.04 4.90
C GLU A 540 -29.99 12.70 5.53
N SER A 541 -31.20 12.24 5.25
CA SER A 541 -31.61 10.88 5.58
C SER A 541 -31.36 9.99 4.38
N LEU A 542 -30.33 9.14 4.44
CA LEU A 542 -30.04 8.10 3.44
C LEU A 542 -31.30 7.29 3.11
N SER A 543 -31.51 6.98 1.83
CA SER A 543 -32.63 6.13 1.41
C SER A 543 -32.49 4.72 2.03
N PRO A 544 -33.60 3.99 2.27
CA PRO A 544 -33.54 2.64 2.86
C PRO A 544 -32.65 1.67 2.06
N ARG A 545 -32.54 1.87 0.75
CA ARG A 545 -31.73 1.03 -0.14
C ARG A 545 -30.24 1.39 -0.08
N GLU A 546 -29.90 2.65 0.13
CA GLU A 546 -28.52 3.10 0.32
C GLU A 546 -27.99 2.67 1.69
N ARG A 547 -28.80 2.77 2.75
CA ARG A 547 -28.44 2.20 4.07
C ARG A 547 -28.22 0.70 4.02
N ALA A 548 -29.01 -0.03 3.24
CA ALA A 548 -28.81 -1.47 3.07
C ALA A 548 -27.50 -1.79 2.33
N ALA A 549 -27.18 -1.07 1.25
CA ALA A 549 -25.96 -1.28 0.48
C ALA A 549 -24.68 -0.86 1.23
N GLU A 550 -24.74 0.23 1.99
CA GLU A 550 -23.64 0.66 2.87
C GLU A 550 -23.42 -0.36 3.99
N ARG A 551 -24.50 -0.88 4.56
CA ARG A 551 -24.45 -1.98 5.55
C ARG A 551 -23.83 -3.24 4.97
N GLU A 552 -24.20 -3.66 3.76
CA GLU A 552 -23.59 -4.84 3.11
C GLU A 552 -22.09 -4.67 2.89
N ARG A 553 -21.62 -3.46 2.54
CA ARG A 553 -20.19 -3.16 2.39
C ARG A 553 -19.46 -3.17 3.73
N MET A 554 -20.06 -2.59 4.77
CA MET A 554 -19.52 -2.60 6.13
C MET A 554 -19.37 -4.03 6.66
N VAL A 555 -20.37 -4.88 6.43
CA VAL A 555 -20.32 -6.31 6.78
C VAL A 555 -19.16 -7.01 6.08
N LEU A 556 -18.98 -6.75 4.79
CA LEU A 556 -17.89 -7.36 4.01
C LEU A 556 -16.51 -6.88 4.48
N ASP A 557 -16.35 -5.60 4.79
CA ASP A 557 -15.10 -5.03 5.31
C ASP A 557 -14.71 -5.63 6.67
N ILE A 558 -15.70 -5.79 7.58
CA ILE A 558 -15.50 -6.45 8.87
C ILE A 558 -15.06 -7.91 8.67
N LYS A 559 -15.71 -8.66 7.77
CA LYS A 559 -15.33 -10.05 7.47
C LYS A 559 -13.91 -10.17 6.94
N VAL A 560 -13.51 -9.34 5.98
CA VAL A 560 -12.15 -9.35 5.41
C VAL A 560 -11.10 -8.99 6.47
N LYS A 561 -11.39 -8.01 7.33
CA LYS A 561 -10.52 -7.64 8.45
C LYS A 561 -10.35 -8.79 9.44
N LEU A 562 -11.45 -9.46 9.81
CA LEU A 562 -11.42 -10.62 10.72
C LEU A 562 -10.62 -11.78 10.12
N GLN A 563 -10.73 -12.06 8.82
CA GLN A 563 -9.91 -13.06 8.13
C GLN A 563 -8.41 -12.75 8.23
N GLY A 564 -8.02 -11.50 7.95
CA GLY A 564 -6.62 -11.09 8.06
C GLY A 564 -6.09 -11.19 9.50
N LEU A 565 -6.87 -10.72 10.47
CA LEU A 565 -6.50 -10.75 11.89
C LEU A 565 -6.42 -12.18 12.43
N TRP A 566 -7.36 -13.06 12.07
CA TRP A 566 -7.36 -14.48 12.44
C TRP A 566 -6.10 -15.19 11.97
N LEU A 567 -5.73 -15.02 10.69
CA LEU A 567 -4.54 -15.67 10.13
C LEU A 567 -3.24 -15.14 10.76
N ARG A 568 -3.19 -13.85 11.14
CA ARG A 568 -2.05 -13.30 11.87
C ARG A 568 -1.98 -13.83 13.30
N LEU A 569 -3.11 -13.92 14.01
CA LEU A 569 -3.20 -14.49 15.36
C LEU A 569 -2.65 -15.93 15.40
N LEU A 570 -2.95 -16.74 14.37
CA LEU A 570 -2.43 -18.11 14.25
C LEU A 570 -0.95 -18.20 13.83
N ARG A 571 -0.38 -17.12 13.32
CA ARG A 571 1.03 -17.04 12.90
C ARG A 571 1.96 -16.46 13.97
N LEU A 572 1.40 -16.01 15.11
CA LEU A 572 2.19 -15.52 16.24
C LEU A 572 3.20 -16.59 16.68
N GLY A 573 4.43 -16.13 16.96
CA GLY A 573 5.53 -17.00 17.36
C GLY A 573 5.30 -17.67 18.71
N ALA A 574 5.98 -18.78 18.98
CA ALA A 574 5.84 -19.51 20.25
C ALA A 574 6.26 -18.71 21.51
N THR A 575 6.87 -17.54 21.34
CA THR A 575 7.30 -16.63 22.42
C THR A 575 6.41 -15.40 22.58
N GLU A 576 5.43 -15.22 21.69
CA GLU A 576 4.49 -14.09 21.71
C GLU A 576 3.24 -14.50 22.48
N ASP A 577 2.76 -13.65 23.39
CA ASP A 577 1.52 -13.88 24.12
C ASP A 577 0.33 -13.41 23.28
N PRO A 578 -0.52 -14.31 22.76
CA PRO A 578 -1.63 -13.94 21.90
C PRO A 578 -2.66 -13.06 22.62
N LEU A 579 -2.82 -13.15 23.94
CA LEU A 579 -3.79 -12.33 24.67
C LEU A 579 -3.40 -10.85 24.75
N SER A 580 -2.11 -10.54 24.65
CA SER A 580 -1.59 -9.16 24.59
C SER A 580 -1.29 -8.69 23.16
N SER A 581 -1.56 -9.53 22.16
CA SER A 581 -1.36 -9.19 20.75
C SER A 581 -2.36 -8.15 20.25
N PHE A 582 -1.93 -7.36 19.26
CA PHE A 582 -2.79 -6.41 18.56
C PHE A 582 -3.95 -7.13 17.84
N GLU A 583 -3.68 -8.31 17.27
CA GLU A 583 -4.66 -9.15 16.59
C GLU A 583 -5.80 -9.53 17.52
N TYR A 584 -5.48 -10.10 18.69
CA TYR A 584 -6.48 -10.49 19.67
C TYR A 584 -7.29 -9.29 20.15
N GLY A 585 -6.62 -8.19 20.51
CA GLY A 585 -7.30 -6.98 20.97
C GLY A 585 -8.26 -6.39 19.93
N THR A 586 -7.87 -6.42 18.66
CA THR A 586 -8.71 -5.92 17.56
C THR A 586 -9.87 -6.84 17.25
N ILE A 587 -9.66 -8.16 17.23
CA ILE A 587 -10.75 -9.14 17.06
C ILE A 587 -11.74 -9.01 18.21
N LEU A 588 -11.26 -8.96 19.45
CA LEU A 588 -12.09 -8.79 20.63
C LEU A 588 -12.91 -7.49 20.55
N ALA A 589 -12.28 -6.37 20.19
CA ALA A 589 -12.97 -5.10 20.02
C ALA A 589 -14.04 -5.16 18.92
N LEU A 590 -13.78 -5.84 17.79
CA LEU A 590 -14.78 -6.02 16.73
C LEU A 590 -15.97 -6.88 17.18
N ILE A 591 -15.72 -7.90 18.01
CA ILE A 591 -16.77 -8.73 18.60
C ILE A 591 -17.60 -7.92 19.62
N GLU A 592 -16.95 -7.12 20.46
CA GLU A 592 -17.60 -6.36 21.55
C GLU A 592 -18.32 -5.08 21.08
N SER A 593 -17.76 -4.37 20.08
CA SER A 593 -18.23 -3.03 19.66
C SER A 593 -19.46 -3.03 18.76
N ASP A 594 -19.83 -4.19 18.22
CA ASP A 594 -20.86 -4.27 17.19
C ASP A 594 -22.25 -4.50 17.81
N ALA A 595 -23.22 -3.61 17.57
CA ALA A 595 -24.59 -3.72 18.09
C ALA A 595 -25.44 -4.78 17.38
N GLU A 596 -25.06 -5.25 16.18
CA GLU A 596 -25.90 -6.11 15.33
C GLU A 596 -25.42 -7.57 15.23
N GLY A 597 -24.19 -7.90 15.63
CA GLY A 597 -23.69 -9.28 15.74
C GLY A 597 -22.85 -9.75 14.56
N ILE A 598 -22.63 -8.89 13.58
CA ILE A 598 -21.70 -8.98 12.46
C ILE A 598 -20.27 -9.35 12.90
N GLY A 599 -19.75 -8.74 13.97
CA GLY A 599 -18.39 -9.01 14.45
C GLY A 599 -18.23 -10.45 14.96
N GLY A 600 -19.17 -10.89 15.82
CA GLY A 600 -19.19 -12.26 16.35
C GLY A 600 -19.48 -13.31 15.27
N SER A 601 -20.53 -13.11 14.47
CA SER A 601 -20.88 -14.01 13.36
C SER A 601 -19.78 -14.09 12.31
N GLY A 602 -19.21 -12.96 11.91
CA GLY A 602 -18.11 -12.89 10.94
C GLY A 602 -16.83 -13.56 11.45
N PHE A 603 -16.55 -13.49 12.75
CA PHE A 603 -15.40 -14.18 13.35
C PHE A 603 -15.58 -15.71 13.30
N VAL A 604 -16.76 -16.20 13.67
CA VAL A 604 -17.11 -17.63 13.62
C VAL A 604 -17.08 -18.15 12.18
N GLU A 605 -17.63 -17.39 11.24
CA GLU A 605 -17.64 -17.71 9.81
C GLU A 605 -16.21 -17.78 9.24
N CYS A 606 -15.33 -16.84 9.63
CA CYS A 606 -13.92 -16.87 9.26
C CYS A 606 -13.22 -18.17 9.72
N ILE A 607 -13.47 -18.61 10.95
CA ILE A 607 -12.90 -19.87 11.45
C ILE A 607 -13.43 -21.03 10.62
N ARG A 608 -14.74 -21.08 10.40
CA ARG A 608 -15.40 -22.11 9.59
C ARG A 608 -14.80 -22.19 8.19
N GLU A 609 -14.65 -21.06 7.49
CA GLU A 609 -14.06 -21.03 6.15
C GLU A 609 -12.61 -21.54 6.17
N HIS A 610 -11.83 -21.20 7.19
CA HIS A 610 -10.47 -21.68 7.32
C HIS A 610 -10.40 -23.19 7.55
N ILE A 611 -11.30 -23.75 8.37
CA ILE A 611 -11.47 -25.21 8.53
C ILE A 611 -11.75 -25.87 7.18
N HIS A 612 -12.73 -25.34 6.41
CA HIS A 612 -13.08 -25.85 5.08
C HIS A 612 -11.94 -25.71 4.05
N SER A 613 -11.00 -24.78 4.26
CA SER A 613 -9.79 -24.65 3.44
C SER A 613 -8.72 -25.73 3.70
N GLY A 614 -8.96 -26.64 4.65
CA GLY A 614 -8.08 -27.77 4.98
C GLY A 614 -7.18 -27.54 6.19
N TRP A 615 -7.48 -26.53 7.01
CA TRP A 615 -6.77 -26.30 8.28
C TRP A 615 -6.96 -27.48 9.24
N GLN A 616 -5.88 -27.89 9.91
CA GLN A 616 -5.87 -29.08 10.77
C GLN A 616 -6.41 -28.84 12.20
N CYS A 617 -6.96 -27.64 12.45
CA CYS A 617 -7.59 -27.23 13.71
C CYS A 617 -6.70 -27.42 14.95
N ARG A 618 -5.37 -27.40 14.77
CA ARG A 618 -4.39 -27.60 15.84
C ARG A 618 -3.82 -26.27 16.30
N LEU A 619 -3.99 -25.96 17.58
CA LEU A 619 -3.54 -24.73 18.23
C LEU A 619 -2.32 -24.98 19.13
N THR A 620 -1.48 -23.95 19.34
CA THR A 620 -0.53 -23.91 20.45
C THR A 620 -1.26 -23.73 21.79
N ASP A 621 -0.57 -23.86 22.92
CA ASP A 621 -1.17 -23.67 24.25
C ASP A 621 -1.70 -22.25 24.43
N GLU A 622 -0.93 -21.26 23.98
CA GLU A 622 -1.26 -19.86 24.09
C GLU A 622 -2.38 -19.45 23.11
N GLN A 623 -2.33 -19.95 21.87
CA GLN A 623 -3.39 -19.74 20.88
C GLN A 623 -4.69 -20.37 21.33
N PHE A 624 -4.64 -21.57 21.94
CA PHE A 624 -5.82 -22.23 22.47
C PHE A 624 -6.53 -21.38 23.51
N ILE A 625 -5.79 -20.73 24.41
CA ILE A 625 -6.37 -19.82 25.41
C ILE A 625 -7.05 -18.63 24.74
N ALA A 626 -6.37 -17.98 23.80
CA ALA A 626 -6.90 -16.80 23.10
C ALA A 626 -8.16 -17.12 22.27
N VAL A 627 -8.12 -18.17 21.44
CA VAL A 627 -9.27 -18.59 20.62
C VAL A 627 -10.46 -18.98 21.48
N LYS A 628 -10.21 -19.69 22.59
CA LYS A 628 -11.23 -20.05 23.57
C LYS A 628 -11.90 -18.80 24.18
N GLU A 629 -11.14 -17.79 24.60
CA GLU A 629 -11.73 -16.56 25.17
C GLU A 629 -12.50 -15.75 24.11
N LEU A 630 -12.01 -15.64 22.87
CA LEU A 630 -12.72 -14.96 21.78
C LEU A 630 -14.06 -15.64 21.45
N LEU A 631 -14.07 -16.97 21.33
CA LEU A 631 -15.30 -17.73 21.11
C LEU A 631 -16.27 -17.62 22.29
N LYS A 632 -15.74 -17.64 23.52
CA LYS A 632 -16.56 -17.44 24.72
C LYS A 632 -17.25 -16.08 24.71
N THR A 633 -16.53 -15.02 24.33
CA THR A 633 -17.10 -13.67 24.19
C THR A 633 -18.14 -13.62 23.06
N ALA A 634 -17.84 -14.19 21.89
CA ALA A 634 -18.76 -14.22 20.76
C ALA A 634 -20.08 -14.93 21.11
N ILE A 635 -20.01 -16.10 21.77
CA ILE A 635 -21.20 -16.83 22.21
C ILE A 635 -21.97 -16.04 23.26
N THR A 636 -21.28 -15.46 24.26
CA THR A 636 -21.94 -14.67 25.32
C THR A 636 -22.73 -13.49 24.74
N LEU A 637 -22.16 -12.78 23.77
CA LEU A 637 -22.83 -11.67 23.10
C LEU A 637 -23.95 -12.15 22.16
N ALA A 638 -23.76 -13.26 21.45
CA ALA A 638 -24.80 -13.86 20.62
C ALA A 638 -26.01 -14.34 21.46
N SER A 639 -25.77 -14.97 22.62
CA SER A 639 -26.81 -15.34 23.59
C SER A 639 -27.57 -14.12 24.10
N SER A 640 -26.89 -12.99 24.36
CA SER A 640 -27.56 -11.74 24.76
C SER A 640 -28.49 -11.16 23.69
N ARG A 641 -28.33 -11.59 22.42
CA ARG A 641 -29.07 -11.11 21.25
C ARG A 641 -30.06 -12.11 20.68
N ASP A 642 -30.16 -13.30 21.29
CA ASP A 642 -30.96 -14.41 20.76
C ASP A 642 -30.52 -14.85 19.34
N ASP A 643 -29.22 -14.69 19.02
CA ASP A 643 -28.66 -15.14 17.73
C ASP A 643 -28.25 -16.62 17.79
N VAL A 644 -29.26 -17.48 17.71
CA VAL A 644 -29.12 -18.95 17.71
C VAL A 644 -28.20 -19.45 16.58
N SER A 645 -28.13 -18.75 15.45
CA SER A 645 -27.29 -19.17 14.32
C SER A 645 -25.80 -19.01 14.62
N THR A 646 -25.39 -17.86 15.15
CA THR A 646 -24.00 -17.62 15.54
C THR A 646 -23.57 -18.52 16.68
N ILE A 647 -24.46 -18.77 17.66
CA ILE A 647 -24.17 -19.69 18.78
C ILE A 647 -23.90 -21.10 18.25
N ARG A 648 -24.80 -21.63 17.41
CA ARG A 648 -24.65 -22.95 16.79
C ARG A 648 -23.33 -23.05 16.03
N ASP A 649 -23.07 -22.07 15.17
CA ASP A 649 -21.90 -22.04 14.31
C ASP A 649 -20.60 -21.97 15.15
N ALA A 650 -20.61 -21.24 16.26
CA ALA A 650 -19.49 -21.15 17.19
C ALA A 650 -19.24 -22.48 17.91
N LEU A 651 -20.31 -23.19 18.30
CA LEU A 651 -20.19 -24.50 18.93
C LEU A 651 -19.63 -25.54 17.96
N GLU A 652 -20.02 -25.52 16.69
CA GLU A 652 -19.48 -26.39 15.63
C GLU A 652 -17.97 -26.20 15.45
N VAL A 653 -17.52 -24.96 15.21
CA VAL A 653 -16.08 -24.71 15.01
C VAL A 653 -15.27 -25.00 16.28
N SER A 654 -15.85 -24.79 17.47
CA SER A 654 -15.20 -25.10 18.74
C SER A 654 -14.99 -26.60 18.97
N ALA A 655 -15.84 -27.45 18.36
CA ALA A 655 -15.76 -28.91 18.44
C ALA A 655 -14.59 -29.46 17.60
N GLU A 656 -14.15 -28.72 16.60
CA GLU A 656 -13.06 -29.12 15.71
C GLU A 656 -11.68 -28.63 16.18
N MET A 657 -11.63 -27.50 16.88
CA MET A 657 -10.38 -26.89 17.34
C MET A 657 -9.83 -27.53 18.62
N TYR A 658 -8.57 -27.94 18.59
CA TYR A 658 -7.92 -28.64 19.71
C TYR A 658 -6.45 -28.27 19.91
N ARG A 659 -5.97 -28.52 21.12
CA ARG A 659 -4.55 -28.64 21.46
C ARG A 659 -4.24 -30.05 21.96
N LYS A 660 -2.96 -30.37 22.08
CA LYS A 660 -2.50 -31.64 22.69
C LYS A 660 -1.96 -31.36 24.08
N ASP A 661 -2.47 -32.08 25.08
CA ASP A 661 -1.93 -32.01 26.43
C ASP A 661 -0.56 -32.73 26.54
N PRO A 662 0.15 -32.64 27.67
CA PRO A 662 1.42 -33.35 27.88
C PRO A 662 1.35 -34.87 27.75
N ASN A 663 0.16 -35.47 27.82
CA ASN A 663 -0.07 -36.91 27.64
C ASN A 663 -0.51 -37.26 26.20
N ASN A 664 -0.40 -36.32 25.26
CA ASN A 664 -0.78 -36.43 23.85
C ASN A 664 -2.29 -36.73 23.65
N VAL A 665 -3.13 -36.35 24.62
CA VAL A 665 -4.58 -36.38 24.54
C VAL A 665 -5.08 -35.08 23.91
N GLN A 666 -6.07 -35.17 23.02
CA GLN A 666 -6.69 -33.99 22.41
C GLN A 666 -7.62 -33.29 23.42
N ASP A 667 -7.37 -32.01 23.65
CA ASP A 667 -8.16 -31.10 24.46
C ASP A 667 -8.82 -30.07 23.52
N TYR A 668 -10.15 -30.15 23.40
CA TYR A 668 -10.94 -29.39 22.43
C TYR A 668 -11.48 -28.10 23.06
N VAL A 669 -11.52 -27.00 22.28
CA VAL A 669 -12.00 -25.69 22.76
C VAL A 669 -13.41 -25.80 23.33
N GLN A 670 -14.29 -26.57 22.67
CA GLN A 670 -15.66 -26.82 23.11
C GLN A 670 -15.78 -27.25 24.58
N ARG A 671 -14.87 -28.09 25.08
CA ARG A 671 -14.91 -28.57 26.48
C ARG A 671 -14.78 -27.44 27.50
N HIS A 672 -14.12 -26.35 27.14
CA HIS A 672 -13.89 -25.20 28.01
C HIS A 672 -15.01 -24.17 27.95
N LEU A 673 -15.95 -24.34 27.02
CA LEU A 673 -17.13 -23.48 26.87
C LEU A 673 -18.32 -23.94 27.71
N LEU A 674 -18.23 -25.08 28.42
CA LEU A 674 -19.28 -25.67 29.26
C LEU A 674 -19.81 -24.75 30.39
N SER A 675 -19.07 -23.67 30.71
CA SER A 675 -19.49 -22.69 31.71
C SER A 675 -20.52 -21.68 31.22
N LEU A 676 -20.86 -21.69 29.92
CA LEU A 676 -21.83 -20.79 29.31
C LEU A 676 -23.28 -21.23 29.60
N SER A 677 -24.22 -20.29 29.74
CA SER A 677 -25.62 -20.60 30.05
C SER A 677 -26.36 -21.32 28.91
N VAL A 678 -25.86 -21.18 27.67
CA VAL A 678 -26.49 -21.76 26.47
C VAL A 678 -26.63 -23.28 26.51
N TRP A 679 -25.80 -23.96 27.29
CA TRP A 679 -25.89 -25.42 27.47
C TRP A 679 -27.15 -25.84 28.23
N GLU A 680 -27.79 -24.92 28.97
CA GLU A 680 -29.03 -25.16 29.72
C GLU A 680 -30.29 -24.71 28.94
N GLU A 681 -30.11 -24.04 27.80
CA GLU A 681 -31.19 -23.46 26.99
C GLU A 681 -31.84 -24.50 26.06
N LEU A 682 -32.93 -25.12 26.52
CA LEU A 682 -33.68 -26.15 25.77
C LEU A 682 -34.06 -25.73 24.35
N HIS A 683 -34.58 -24.51 24.20
CA HIS A 683 -35.03 -23.95 22.91
C HIS A 683 -33.91 -23.85 21.86
N PHE A 684 -32.66 -23.63 22.30
CA PHE A 684 -31.51 -23.60 21.41
C PHE A 684 -31.22 -25.00 20.85
N TRP A 685 -31.26 -26.03 21.71
CA TRP A 685 -30.99 -27.41 21.31
C TRP A 685 -32.10 -28.00 20.42
N ASP A 686 -33.36 -27.65 20.67
CA ASP A 686 -34.48 -27.97 19.78
C ASP A 686 -34.25 -27.39 18.38
N GLY A 687 -33.94 -26.09 18.29
CA GLY A 687 -33.67 -25.42 17.01
C GLY A 687 -32.41 -25.95 16.30
N TYR A 688 -31.38 -26.34 17.07
CA TYR A 688 -30.19 -26.95 16.49
C TYR A 688 -30.49 -28.35 15.93
N PHE A 689 -31.27 -29.16 16.64
CA PHE A 689 -31.69 -30.47 16.14
C PHE A 689 -32.50 -30.35 14.84
N GLU A 690 -33.45 -29.40 14.77
CA GLU A 690 -34.21 -29.12 13.55
C GLU A 690 -33.30 -28.73 12.37
N TYR A 691 -32.32 -27.86 12.62
CA TYR A 691 -31.33 -27.46 11.61
C TYR A 691 -30.51 -28.66 11.07
N LEU A 692 -30.07 -29.56 11.96
CA LEU A 692 -29.36 -30.79 11.56
C LEU A 692 -30.25 -31.70 10.71
N MET A 693 -31.54 -31.79 11.05
CA MET A 693 -32.53 -32.57 10.30
C MET A 693 -32.80 -31.97 8.91
N GLU A 694 -32.85 -30.64 8.76
CA GLU A 694 -33.08 -29.97 7.47
C GLU A 694 -31.89 -30.07 6.51
N ASN A 695 -30.66 -30.02 7.01
CA ASN A 695 -29.44 -30.02 6.19
C ASN A 695 -28.91 -31.43 5.83
N CYS A 696 -29.65 -32.49 6.18
CA CYS A 696 -29.28 -33.84 5.79
C CYS A 696 -29.54 -34.13 4.31
N SER A 697 -28.46 -34.39 3.55
CA SER A 697 -28.50 -34.68 2.11
C SER A 697 -29.08 -36.07 1.74
N ASN A 698 -29.16 -37.00 2.70
CA ASN A 698 -29.64 -38.38 2.47
C ASN A 698 -31.12 -38.57 2.82
N LYS A 699 -32.01 -38.28 1.86
CA LYS A 699 -33.47 -38.52 2.00
C LYS A 699 -33.89 -40.00 1.86
N SER A 700 -32.96 -40.94 1.67
CA SER A 700 -33.25 -42.36 1.40
C SER A 700 -33.01 -43.33 2.57
N THR A 701 -32.57 -42.83 3.73
CA THR A 701 -32.33 -43.62 4.96
C THR A 701 -33.59 -43.74 5.81
N ASN A 702 -33.76 -44.85 6.54
CA ASN A 702 -34.84 -45.03 7.52
C ASN A 702 -34.85 -43.85 8.51
N TYR A 703 -36.01 -43.22 8.71
CA TYR A 703 -36.19 -42.03 9.56
C TYR A 703 -35.59 -42.24 10.96
N VAL A 704 -35.74 -43.43 11.55
CA VAL A 704 -35.17 -43.77 12.85
C VAL A 704 -33.64 -43.73 12.83
N THR A 705 -33.02 -44.22 11.75
CA THR A 705 -31.56 -44.20 11.60
C THR A 705 -31.03 -42.79 11.37
N LEU A 706 -31.78 -41.96 10.63
CA LEU A 706 -31.44 -40.56 10.39
C LEU A 706 -31.48 -39.75 11.69
N VAL A 707 -32.58 -39.85 12.44
CA VAL A 707 -32.75 -39.20 13.74
C VAL A 707 -31.65 -39.64 14.71
N THR A 708 -31.39 -40.94 14.84
CA THR A 708 -30.31 -41.44 15.71
C THR A 708 -28.94 -40.90 15.30
N ALA A 709 -28.65 -40.76 14.01
CA ALA A 709 -27.39 -40.19 13.54
C ALA A 709 -27.25 -38.71 13.91
N GLN A 710 -28.30 -37.90 13.74
CA GLN A 710 -28.27 -36.48 14.11
C GLN A 710 -28.22 -36.28 15.62
N LEU A 711 -28.87 -37.13 16.40
CA LEU A 711 -28.75 -37.13 17.85
C LEU A 711 -27.34 -37.45 18.33
N ILE A 712 -26.62 -38.33 17.63
CA ILE A 712 -25.20 -38.60 17.93
C ILE A 712 -24.35 -37.37 17.66
N VAL A 713 -24.56 -36.67 16.53
CA VAL A 713 -23.83 -35.43 16.22
C VAL A 713 -24.10 -34.35 17.28
N MET A 714 -25.37 -34.13 17.62
CA MET A 714 -25.75 -33.19 18.67
C MET A 714 -25.13 -33.56 20.02
N ALA A 715 -25.17 -34.84 20.40
CA ALA A 715 -24.56 -35.34 21.64
C ALA A 715 -23.03 -35.18 21.66
N THR A 716 -22.35 -35.30 20.52
CA THR A 716 -20.90 -35.01 20.44
C THR A 716 -20.60 -33.54 20.70
N HIS A 717 -21.45 -32.63 20.23
CA HIS A 717 -21.29 -31.21 20.49
C HIS A 717 -21.69 -30.83 21.91
N MET A 718 -22.60 -31.57 22.55
CA MET A 718 -22.96 -31.40 23.97
C MET A 718 -21.88 -31.83 24.97
N VAL A 719 -20.78 -32.45 24.53
CA VAL A 719 -19.68 -32.97 25.37
C VAL A 719 -20.23 -33.68 26.62
N LEU A 720 -20.63 -34.94 26.46
CA LEU A 720 -21.26 -35.90 27.40
C LEU A 720 -20.62 -36.06 28.82
N SER A 721 -20.39 -34.98 29.56
CA SER A 721 -19.84 -35.02 30.91
C SER A 721 -20.76 -34.40 31.97
N ARG A 722 -21.92 -33.84 31.60
CA ARG A 722 -22.79 -33.20 32.60
C ARG A 722 -24.31 -33.14 32.38
N LEU A 723 -24.91 -33.89 31.45
CA LEU A 723 -26.37 -33.94 31.31
C LEU A 723 -26.89 -35.38 31.19
N ASP A 724 -27.89 -35.68 32.01
CA ASP A 724 -28.63 -36.94 32.12
C ASP A 724 -29.22 -37.36 30.76
N TRP A 725 -29.15 -38.65 30.44
CA TRP A 725 -29.89 -39.22 29.30
C TRP A 725 -31.40 -38.91 29.38
N ASP A 726 -31.92 -38.69 30.59
CA ASP A 726 -33.30 -38.27 30.85
C ASP A 726 -33.61 -36.86 30.27
N TYR A 727 -32.62 -35.98 30.14
CA TYR A 727 -32.79 -34.63 29.59
C TYR A 727 -32.90 -34.64 28.06
N LEU A 728 -32.11 -35.50 27.39
CA LEU A 728 -32.23 -35.76 25.95
C LEU A 728 -33.59 -36.40 25.60
N ILE A 729 -34.10 -37.28 26.48
CA ILE A 729 -35.44 -37.88 26.32
C ILE A 729 -36.55 -36.82 26.47
N SER A 730 -36.40 -35.87 27.40
CA SER A 730 -37.35 -34.76 27.60
C SER A 730 -37.44 -33.79 26.43
N ILE A 731 -36.31 -33.48 25.78
CA ILE A 731 -36.22 -32.63 24.56
C ILE A 731 -36.96 -33.31 23.39
N LEU A 732 -36.89 -34.64 23.29
CA LEU A 732 -37.39 -35.39 22.13
C LEU A 732 -38.85 -35.84 22.22
N GLY A 733 -39.53 -35.59 23.34
CA GLY A 733 -40.94 -35.94 23.52
C GLY A 733 -41.24 -37.45 23.40
N ILE A 734 -40.30 -38.31 23.82
CA ILE A 734 -40.46 -39.78 23.87
C ILE A 734 -40.92 -40.23 25.25
#